data_AF-A0A9W7ELB6-F1
#
_entry.id   AF-A0A9W7ELB6-F1
#
_cell.length_a   1.000
_cell.length_b   1.000
_cell.length_c   1.000
_cell.angle_alpha   90.00
_cell.angle_beta   90.00
_cell.angle_gamma   90.00
#
_symmetry.space_group_name_H-M   'P 1'
#
loop_
_entity.id
_entity.type
_entity.pdbx_description
1 polymer ?
#
loop_
_entity_poly.entity_id
_entity_poly.type
_entity_poly.pdbx_seq_one_letter_code
_entity_poly.pdbx_strand_id
1 'polypeptide(L)'
;MSALASSPPDDRDCPPVDEFGDEGIFDSFDVDAAIAGHQSQSQSSKKSGGTSEKKKAAVGVSVSPLPSSPPAPPNNVFNGGNGGGRRGKTVQETLYNYFGFSAFRPGQLPCIDGIVNDRRDTCVFWSTGSGKSMVYTIPPLHTGKPAIVVSPLVSLMRDQTFKLNAVAGRTVSTFLGSAQTDYREEEAARNGERLLTFITPEKLETWLDDIVALHQNHGPLSCIAIDEVHCCSQWGHDFRPAFLKMKSIRQREELRNVPIVALTGTSTDKVKADIENILVLKDPYVAVNTVDRPNLDIKIYTKAPSGSYRVDLKPLVPVINSNPTGQSTIIYTNSRKDTENIAEFLEGEFARGNPGKRTVVHYHAGMNDSDRDDSHIGFLTGKYPVIVATTAFGMGIDKPDTRRVIHYSPPRTFEEYYQQIGRAGRDGDRAEVTMYCNPTDFDKFSDDFYIGNLAGEAKTIAEASTKALKDFVATPTGCRRAHILRFFNEEVPFPNGRCGTCDNCLNSAKFADDSHRDFAEPARVVLYAVGSVKQGRGTMSALTSIMGGKAVEDWRYTPGLNPNEVVAEVARLKNDIKNRKMKSQAFLKNLLSLLATEGYVSQKVEKTKPGAGSFTRSFGVYGLTTKGRSAFISNSAISLPVPASIRQEEEEMRRKVEEKAAKMKIVAKNVSEKVGLNADIPKEEKENGGGKVTQSFEMLDTYLKNATPEKQASLLDLIEVVKAWRAKTAVEKTIAPVNVCTDSAIARIAYVANGAGEITLQSLESQGLRHGASLLPLLKECRDKHQIVTRIVTTVVDGSEPVIQIGDSFVPGIVPGHKKPSKYAEERLEKFRNGMDFPTIALQNLPKPVQAGTIATDVLSVLLTREGIARPGEFATVVRQDPNFRLPTASQWNEFKRLEAVSGKSLEDLTHYDIFTQMGGLEFAIEGDPQFVPWKERTEEHRQMIAECGWTVCQKYVILRKAGFDPERDGAGGNSSGEKRKADEM
;
A
#
# COMPACT_ATOMS: atom_id res chain seq x y z
N MET A 1 -25.82 23.97 46.76
CA MET A 1 -26.23 24.99 47.75
C MET A 1 -25.16 26.07 47.78
N SER A 2 -25.59 27.34 47.59
CA SER A 2 -24.90 28.62 47.80
C SER A 2 -23.68 28.95 46.93
N ALA A 3 -23.49 30.11 46.30
CA ALA A 3 -24.29 31.22 45.74
C ALA A 3 -23.27 32.27 45.21
N LEU A 4 -23.75 33.22 44.38
CA LEU A 4 -23.11 34.46 43.86
C LEU A 4 -22.38 34.29 42.51
N ALA A 5 -22.95 34.63 41.34
CA ALA A 5 -23.56 35.87 40.82
C ALA A 5 -22.55 36.91 40.28
N SER A 6 -22.51 37.09 38.95
CA SER A 6 -22.69 38.39 38.25
C SER A 6 -22.29 38.29 36.77
N SER A 7 -23.22 38.69 35.89
CA SER A 7 -23.09 38.79 34.42
C SER A 7 -22.51 40.18 33.99
N PRO A 8 -22.54 40.62 32.70
CA PRO A 8 -21.42 41.23 31.97
C PRO A 8 -21.63 42.74 31.70
N PRO A 9 -20.90 43.37 30.77
CA PRO A 9 -21.42 44.54 30.06
C PRO A 9 -21.56 44.32 28.55
N ASP A 10 -22.77 44.60 28.06
CA ASP A 10 -23.09 45.05 26.70
C ASP A 10 -22.88 46.57 26.60
N ASP A 11 -22.53 47.04 25.40
CA ASP A 11 -23.27 48.02 24.57
C ASP A 11 -22.33 48.92 23.73
N ARG A 12 -22.63 48.87 22.41
CA ARG A 12 -22.79 49.98 21.44
C ARG A 12 -21.72 51.08 21.33
N ASP A 13 -21.23 51.29 20.10
CA ASP A 13 -21.57 52.49 19.31
C ASP A 13 -20.86 52.50 17.94
N CYS A 14 -21.65 52.67 16.87
CA CYS A 14 -21.24 53.24 15.57
C CYS A 14 -21.28 54.78 15.70
N PRO A 15 -20.43 55.58 15.02
CA PRO A 15 -20.74 56.08 13.65
C PRO A 15 -19.47 56.55 12.87
N PRO A 16 -19.53 57.37 11.78
CA PRO A 16 -20.47 57.46 10.66
C PRO A 16 -19.78 57.30 9.28
N VAL A 17 -20.64 57.32 8.25
CA VAL A 17 -20.38 57.43 6.82
C VAL A 17 -20.08 58.90 6.47
N ASP A 18 -19.14 59.16 5.55
CA ASP A 18 -19.09 60.43 4.80
C ASP A 18 -18.66 60.18 3.34
N GLU A 19 -19.36 60.88 2.45
CA GLU A 19 -19.25 60.95 0.99
C GLU A 19 -18.12 61.91 0.52
N PHE A 20 -18.08 62.19 -0.79
CA PHE A 20 -17.12 62.96 -1.62
C PHE A 20 -15.97 62.11 -2.19
N GLY A 21 -15.75 62.02 -3.49
CA GLY A 21 -16.29 62.73 -4.67
C GLY A 21 -15.33 62.49 -5.84
N ASP A 22 -15.89 62.47 -7.05
CA ASP A 22 -15.22 62.33 -8.36
C ASP A 22 -13.90 63.09 -8.51
N GLU A 23 -12.93 62.49 -9.22
CA GLU A 23 -12.39 63.01 -10.48
C GLU A 23 -11.82 61.86 -11.31
N GLY A 24 -12.26 61.76 -12.56
CA GLY A 24 -11.85 60.72 -13.50
C GLY A 24 -10.53 61.04 -14.21
N ILE A 25 -9.98 60.02 -14.88
CA ILE A 25 -9.18 60.15 -16.11
C ILE A 25 -9.51 58.92 -16.98
N PHE A 26 -10.05 59.23 -18.15
CA PHE A 26 -10.15 58.37 -19.32
C PHE A 26 -8.74 57.95 -19.77
N ASP A 27 -8.58 56.69 -20.18
CA ASP A 27 -7.96 56.48 -21.50
C ASP A 27 -8.46 55.19 -22.15
N SER A 28 -9.09 55.44 -23.30
CA SER A 28 -9.50 54.53 -24.34
C SER A 28 -8.31 53.85 -25.00
N PHE A 29 -8.42 52.59 -25.41
CA PHE A 29 -7.91 52.18 -26.71
C PHE A 29 -8.79 51.08 -27.29
N ASP A 30 -9.33 51.39 -28.46
CA ASP A 30 -10.22 50.58 -29.25
C ASP A 30 -9.54 50.25 -30.60
N VAL A 31 -9.83 49.04 -31.06
CA VAL A 31 -9.83 48.48 -32.43
C VAL A 31 -8.58 48.41 -33.36
N ASP A 32 -8.43 47.19 -33.88
CA ASP A 32 -8.30 46.78 -35.31
C ASP A 32 -6.96 46.27 -35.92
N ALA A 33 -7.10 45.03 -36.42
CA ALA A 33 -6.67 44.46 -37.70
C ALA A 33 -5.21 44.53 -38.19
N ALA A 34 -4.62 43.34 -38.44
CA ALA A 34 -3.82 43.11 -39.63
C ALA A 34 -3.75 41.61 -40.00
N ILE A 35 -4.25 41.31 -41.21
CA ILE A 35 -4.11 40.08 -41.98
C ILE A 35 -2.79 40.12 -42.78
N ALA A 36 -2.06 39.01 -42.80
CA ALA A 36 -1.20 38.47 -43.88
C ALA A 36 -0.18 37.52 -43.22
N GLY A 37 0.11 36.30 -43.66
CA GLY A 37 0.01 35.69 -44.98
C GLY A 37 1.30 34.92 -45.16
N HIS A 38 1.27 33.58 -45.18
CA HIS A 38 2.33 32.78 -45.77
C HIS A 38 1.76 31.47 -46.30
N GLN A 39 1.59 31.44 -47.62
CA GLN A 39 1.55 30.23 -48.42
C GLN A 39 2.97 29.64 -48.49
N SER A 40 3.08 28.32 -48.39
CA SER A 40 4.05 27.56 -49.17
C SER A 40 3.51 26.17 -49.45
N GLN A 41 3.18 25.95 -50.72
CA GLN A 41 3.00 24.64 -51.33
C GLN A 41 4.31 23.85 -51.25
N SER A 42 4.24 22.54 -51.06
CA SER A 42 5.11 21.62 -51.79
C SER A 42 4.44 20.26 -51.98
N GLN A 43 4.63 19.75 -53.18
CA GLN A 43 3.94 18.64 -53.80
C GLN A 43 4.53 17.28 -53.40
N SER A 44 3.65 16.29 -53.47
CA SER A 44 3.84 14.92 -53.97
C SER A 44 5.26 14.34 -54.07
N SER A 45 5.42 13.12 -53.55
CA SER A 45 5.91 12.02 -54.39
C SER A 45 5.41 10.66 -53.89
N LYS A 46 4.86 9.93 -54.85
CA LYS A 46 4.48 8.51 -54.82
C LYS A 46 5.73 7.64 -54.84
N LYS A 47 5.63 6.44 -54.25
CA LYS A 47 5.91 5.10 -54.85
C LYS A 47 5.75 4.04 -53.74
N SER A 48 4.72 3.19 -53.80
CA SER A 48 4.68 1.85 -54.44
C SER A 48 5.69 0.87 -53.82
N GLY A 49 5.37 -0.35 -53.42
CA GLY A 49 4.18 -1.19 -53.55
C GLY A 49 4.56 -2.64 -53.17
N GLY A 50 3.58 -3.54 -53.17
CA GLY A 50 3.78 -4.99 -53.17
C GLY A 50 3.44 -5.69 -51.83
N THR A 51 2.20 -6.12 -51.61
CA THR A 51 1.67 -7.49 -51.87
C THR A 51 2.35 -8.61 -51.09
N SER A 52 1.59 -9.28 -50.20
CA SER A 52 1.36 -10.73 -50.31
C SER A 52 0.24 -11.21 -49.36
N GLU A 53 -0.51 -12.17 -49.88
CA GLU A 53 -1.78 -12.72 -49.41
C GLU A 53 -1.68 -13.75 -48.27
N LYS A 54 -2.82 -13.87 -47.56
CA LYS A 54 -3.49 -15.08 -47.06
C LYS A 54 -2.70 -16.13 -46.25
N LYS A 55 -3.22 -16.42 -45.05
CA LYS A 55 -4.00 -17.66 -44.80
C LYS A 55 -4.83 -17.60 -43.51
N LYS A 56 -6.10 -17.96 -43.66
CA LYS A 56 -7.09 -18.22 -42.59
C LYS A 56 -6.75 -19.54 -41.89
N ALA A 57 -6.95 -19.60 -40.58
CA ALA A 57 -7.31 -20.82 -39.86
C ALA A 57 -8.46 -20.47 -38.90
N ALA A 58 -9.63 -21.08 -39.14
CA ALA A 58 -10.80 -21.00 -38.29
C ALA A 58 -10.78 -22.18 -37.32
N VAL A 59 -11.06 -21.93 -36.04
CA VAL A 59 -11.45 -22.96 -35.06
C VAL A 59 -12.75 -22.49 -34.43
N GLY A 60 -13.82 -23.24 -34.67
CA GLY A 60 -15.14 -22.99 -34.11
C GLY A 60 -15.25 -23.49 -32.67
N VAL A 61 -16.02 -22.75 -31.86
CA VAL A 61 -16.53 -23.22 -30.57
C VAL A 61 -18.04 -22.97 -30.55
N SER A 62 -18.79 -24.02 -30.24
CA SER A 62 -20.25 -24.05 -30.21
C SER A 62 -20.84 -23.25 -29.05
N VAL A 63 -21.84 -22.41 -29.33
CA VAL A 63 -22.65 -21.71 -28.33
C VAL A 63 -24.00 -22.41 -28.22
N SER A 64 -24.41 -22.79 -27.01
CA SER A 64 -25.75 -23.33 -26.72
C SER A 64 -26.79 -22.19 -26.60
N PRO A 65 -28.09 -22.43 -26.89
CA PRO A 65 -29.07 -21.36 -27.02
C PRO A 65 -29.63 -20.88 -25.68
N LEU A 66 -29.80 -19.56 -25.54
CA LEU A 66 -30.54 -18.87 -24.47
C LEU A 66 -32.07 -19.06 -24.64
N PRO A 67 -32.86 -19.01 -23.55
CA PRO A 67 -34.31 -19.14 -23.64
C PRO A 67 -35.00 -17.86 -24.18
N SER A 68 -36.10 -18.12 -24.89
CA SER A 68 -37.09 -17.25 -25.56
C SER A 68 -37.24 -15.79 -25.14
N SER A 69 -37.25 -14.93 -26.17
CA SER A 69 -37.50 -13.49 -26.20
C SER A 69 -38.85 -13.04 -25.60
N PRO A 70 -38.94 -11.85 -24.96
CA PRO A 70 -40.21 -11.20 -24.67
C PRO A 70 -40.84 -10.58 -25.93
N PRO A 71 -42.18 -10.36 -25.97
CA PRO A 71 -42.90 -9.97 -27.17
C PRO A 71 -42.56 -8.54 -27.61
N ALA A 72 -42.56 -8.33 -28.93
CA ALA A 72 -42.27 -7.04 -29.56
C ALA A 72 -43.26 -5.94 -29.12
N PRO A 73 -42.79 -4.70 -28.89
CA PRO A 73 -43.68 -3.58 -28.56
C PRO A 73 -44.48 -3.13 -29.81
N PRO A 74 -45.71 -2.61 -29.62
CA PRO A 74 -46.56 -2.21 -30.74
C PRO A 74 -46.10 -0.90 -31.38
N ASN A 75 -46.03 -0.90 -32.71
CA ASN A 75 -45.86 0.30 -33.54
C ASN A 75 -47.05 1.24 -33.35
N ASN A 76 -46.82 2.44 -32.78
CA ASN A 76 -47.75 3.55 -32.92
C ASN A 76 -47.02 4.73 -33.55
N VAL A 77 -47.27 4.87 -34.85
CA VAL A 77 -47.03 6.10 -35.63
C VAL A 77 -47.97 7.17 -35.06
N PHE A 78 -47.42 8.35 -34.76
CA PHE A 78 -48.22 9.53 -34.41
C PHE A 78 -49.15 9.86 -35.58
N ASN A 79 -50.46 9.65 -35.40
CA ASN A 79 -51.46 10.21 -36.30
C ASN A 79 -52.53 10.91 -35.48
N GLY A 80 -52.74 12.19 -35.78
CA GLY A 80 -53.82 12.98 -35.21
C GLY A 80 -55.16 12.58 -35.81
N GLY A 81 -56.22 12.62 -34.99
CA GLY A 81 -57.60 12.53 -35.48
C GLY A 81 -58.56 11.72 -34.60
N ASN A 82 -59.39 12.48 -33.87
CA ASN A 82 -60.77 12.21 -33.41
C ASN A 82 -61.15 10.96 -32.57
N GLY A 83 -61.75 11.27 -31.41
CA GLY A 83 -63.12 10.85 -31.12
C GLY A 83 -63.33 9.48 -30.47
N GLY A 84 -62.94 9.33 -29.20
CA GLY A 84 -63.35 8.21 -28.35
C GLY A 84 -62.61 8.24 -27.03
N GLY A 85 -63.34 8.31 -25.91
CA GLY A 85 -62.77 8.48 -24.57
C GLY A 85 -61.75 7.40 -24.19
N ARG A 86 -60.46 7.67 -24.43
CA ARG A 86 -59.35 6.91 -23.87
C ARG A 86 -59.12 7.41 -22.45
N ARG A 87 -59.34 6.55 -21.44
CA ARG A 87 -58.69 6.73 -20.13
C ARG A 87 -57.20 6.96 -20.40
N GLY A 88 -56.68 8.11 -19.97
CA GLY A 88 -55.27 8.44 -20.13
C GLY A 88 -54.40 7.34 -19.53
N LYS A 89 -53.33 6.96 -20.22
CA LYS A 89 -52.36 5.97 -19.75
C LYS A 89 -51.82 6.42 -18.39
N THR A 90 -51.80 5.58 -17.36
CA THR A 90 -51.28 6.00 -16.04
C THR A 90 -49.75 6.12 -16.04
N VAL A 91 -49.17 6.85 -15.08
CA VAL A 91 -47.70 6.92 -14.93
C VAL A 91 -47.09 5.54 -14.62
N GLN A 92 -47.83 4.67 -13.93
CA GLN A 92 -47.45 3.28 -13.66
C GLN A 92 -47.42 2.44 -14.95
N GLU A 93 -48.39 2.61 -15.84
CA GLU A 93 -48.37 1.97 -17.16
C GLU A 93 -47.19 2.47 -18.02
N THR A 94 -46.78 3.74 -17.86
CA THR A 94 -45.58 4.25 -18.52
C THR A 94 -44.32 3.58 -18.00
N LEU A 95 -44.19 3.45 -16.67
CA LEU A 95 -43.09 2.74 -16.05
C LEU A 95 -42.98 1.29 -16.55
N TYR A 96 -44.08 0.55 -16.54
CA TYR A 96 -44.10 -0.84 -16.99
C TYR A 96 -43.79 -0.97 -18.49
N ASN A 97 -44.43 -0.16 -19.35
CA ASN A 97 -44.28 -0.31 -20.80
C ASN A 97 -42.88 0.06 -21.32
N TYR A 98 -42.21 1.02 -20.68
CA TYR A 98 -40.85 1.36 -21.05
C TYR A 98 -39.85 0.49 -20.30
N PHE A 99 -39.90 0.46 -18.96
CA PHE A 99 -38.81 -0.10 -18.15
C PHE A 99 -39.08 -1.51 -17.61
N GLY A 100 -40.28 -2.05 -17.79
CA GLY A 100 -40.65 -3.38 -17.28
C GLY A 100 -40.80 -3.46 -15.76
N PHE A 101 -40.74 -2.34 -15.03
CA PHE A 101 -40.92 -2.34 -13.58
C PHE A 101 -42.41 -2.34 -13.21
N SER A 102 -42.79 -3.17 -12.23
CA SER A 102 -44.16 -3.30 -11.75
C SER A 102 -44.58 -2.20 -10.77
N ALA A 103 -43.63 -1.50 -10.15
CA ALA A 103 -43.89 -0.44 -9.18
C ALA A 103 -42.75 0.58 -9.10
N PHE A 104 -43.10 1.80 -8.71
CA PHE A 104 -42.14 2.84 -8.33
C PHE A 104 -41.50 2.54 -6.98
N ARG A 105 -40.25 2.98 -6.79
CA ARG A 105 -39.60 2.99 -5.47
C ARG A 105 -40.24 4.06 -4.56
N PRO A 106 -40.14 3.92 -3.23
CA PRO A 106 -40.63 4.93 -2.29
C PRO A 106 -40.12 6.33 -2.64
N GLY A 107 -41.02 7.31 -2.62
CA GLY A 107 -40.73 8.71 -2.96
C GLY A 107 -40.77 9.06 -4.45
N GLN A 108 -40.59 8.12 -5.37
CA GLN A 108 -40.59 8.41 -6.82
C GLN A 108 -41.94 8.88 -7.33
N LEU A 109 -43.02 8.19 -6.97
CA LEU A 109 -44.36 8.50 -7.47
C LEU A 109 -44.82 9.92 -7.06
N PRO A 110 -44.72 10.35 -5.77
CA PRO A 110 -45.06 11.73 -5.39
C PRO A 110 -44.28 12.80 -6.17
N CYS A 111 -42.98 12.60 -6.43
CA CYS A 111 -42.19 13.54 -7.22
C CYS A 111 -42.70 13.63 -8.67
N ILE A 112 -42.92 12.47 -9.31
CA ILE A 112 -43.38 12.41 -10.71
C ILE A 112 -44.78 13.01 -10.83
N ASP A 113 -45.66 12.72 -9.88
CA ASP A 113 -47.03 13.24 -9.84
C ASP A 113 -47.05 14.76 -9.70
N GLY A 114 -46.24 15.31 -8.78
CA GLY A 114 -46.09 16.76 -8.61
C GLY A 114 -45.53 17.47 -9.85
N ILE A 115 -44.64 16.82 -10.60
CA ILE A 115 -44.10 17.37 -11.87
C ILE A 115 -45.16 17.35 -12.98
N VAL A 116 -45.85 16.21 -13.14
CA VAL A 116 -46.78 15.95 -14.24
C VAL A 116 -48.10 16.69 -14.04
N ASN A 117 -48.70 16.56 -12.86
CA ASN A 117 -50.05 17.03 -12.57
C ASN A 117 -50.03 18.43 -11.92
N ASP A 118 -49.20 18.63 -10.89
CA ASP A 118 -49.19 19.89 -10.14
C ASP A 118 -48.29 20.98 -10.75
N ARG A 119 -47.46 20.61 -11.74
CA ARG A 119 -46.46 21.51 -12.36
C ARG A 119 -45.54 22.17 -11.32
N ARG A 120 -45.20 21.43 -10.25
CA ARG A 120 -44.46 21.92 -9.10
C ARG A 120 -42.96 21.69 -9.23
N ASP A 121 -42.15 22.65 -8.77
CA ASP A 121 -40.71 22.46 -8.63
C ASP A 121 -40.43 21.31 -7.65
N THR A 122 -39.36 20.56 -7.88
CA THR A 122 -39.06 19.36 -7.10
C THR A 122 -37.58 19.25 -6.82
N CYS A 123 -37.22 19.10 -5.54
CA CYS A 123 -35.86 18.82 -5.10
C CYS A 123 -35.75 17.36 -4.69
N VAL A 124 -34.78 16.64 -5.26
CA VAL A 124 -34.54 15.22 -5.00
C VAL A 124 -33.15 15.04 -4.39
N PHE A 125 -33.10 14.78 -3.08
CA PHE A 125 -31.88 14.53 -2.32
C PHE A 125 -31.81 13.05 -1.92
N TRP A 126 -31.55 12.18 -2.90
CA TRP A 126 -31.50 10.74 -2.67
C TRP A 126 -30.10 10.19 -2.86
N SER A 127 -29.73 9.16 -2.10
CA SER A 127 -28.45 8.47 -2.27
C SER A 127 -28.24 7.93 -3.69
N THR A 128 -27.00 7.64 -4.05
CA THR A 128 -26.68 7.00 -5.34
C THR A 128 -27.35 5.61 -5.42
N GLY A 129 -27.89 5.28 -6.60
CA GLY A 129 -28.63 4.03 -6.80
C GLY A 129 -30.11 4.08 -6.39
N SER A 130 -30.62 5.13 -5.76
CA SER A 130 -32.05 5.24 -5.38
C SER A 130 -33.02 5.44 -6.56
N GLY A 131 -32.52 5.60 -7.79
CA GLY A 131 -33.36 5.74 -8.99
C GLY A 131 -33.83 7.17 -9.28
N LYS A 132 -32.98 8.18 -9.00
CA LYS A 132 -33.27 9.61 -9.24
C LYS A 132 -33.65 9.91 -10.70
N SER A 133 -33.00 9.24 -11.65
CA SER A 133 -33.21 9.47 -13.08
C SER A 133 -34.66 9.24 -13.54
N MET A 134 -35.41 8.37 -12.85
CA MET A 134 -36.83 8.14 -13.18
C MET A 134 -37.69 9.38 -12.96
N VAL A 135 -37.31 10.26 -12.03
CA VAL A 135 -38.09 11.46 -11.68
C VAL A 135 -38.16 12.44 -12.85
N TYR A 136 -37.09 12.61 -13.63
CA TYR A 136 -37.09 13.46 -14.83
C TYR A 136 -37.35 12.70 -16.13
N THR A 137 -37.18 11.36 -16.15
CA THR A 137 -37.34 10.55 -17.37
C THR A 137 -38.80 10.18 -17.64
N ILE A 138 -39.56 9.84 -16.60
CA ILE A 138 -40.97 9.42 -16.76
C ILE A 138 -41.88 10.57 -17.26
N PRO A 139 -41.78 11.82 -16.75
CA PRO A 139 -42.66 12.91 -17.19
C PRO A 139 -42.73 13.09 -18.72
N PRO A 140 -41.62 13.28 -19.47
CA PRO A 140 -41.69 13.44 -20.93
C PRO A 140 -42.15 12.20 -21.69
N LEU A 141 -41.87 10.99 -21.19
CA LEU A 141 -42.36 9.75 -21.79
C LEU A 141 -43.88 9.55 -21.60
N HIS A 142 -44.42 10.09 -20.52
CA HIS A 142 -45.84 10.00 -20.19
C HIS A 142 -46.66 11.11 -20.86
N THR A 143 -46.19 12.35 -20.82
CA THR A 143 -46.89 13.52 -21.39
C THR A 143 -46.69 13.66 -22.90
N GLY A 144 -45.62 13.05 -23.45
CA GLY A 144 -45.19 13.27 -24.82
C GLY A 144 -44.66 14.69 -25.08
N LYS A 145 -44.36 15.47 -24.03
CA LYS A 145 -43.82 16.84 -24.13
C LYS A 145 -42.32 16.85 -23.87
N PRO A 146 -41.54 17.70 -24.58
CA PRO A 146 -40.09 17.72 -24.42
C PRO A 146 -39.64 18.07 -22.99
N ALA A 147 -38.49 17.56 -22.59
CA ALA A 147 -37.80 17.90 -21.35
C ALA A 147 -36.32 18.19 -21.63
N ILE A 148 -35.77 19.14 -20.87
CA ILE A 148 -34.34 19.47 -20.90
C ILE A 148 -33.70 18.93 -19.63
N VAL A 149 -32.57 18.23 -19.76
CA VAL A 149 -31.81 17.72 -18.61
C VAL A 149 -30.40 18.31 -18.65
N VAL A 150 -30.10 19.20 -17.73
CA VAL A 150 -28.75 19.75 -17.58
C VAL A 150 -27.91 18.78 -16.76
N SER A 151 -26.77 18.35 -17.28
CA SER A 151 -25.88 17.40 -16.61
C SER A 151 -24.42 17.84 -16.73
N PRO A 152 -23.61 17.75 -15.65
CA PRO A 152 -22.24 18.25 -15.68
C PRO A 152 -21.30 17.42 -16.55
N LEU A 153 -21.63 16.15 -16.84
CA LEU A 153 -20.73 15.24 -17.53
C LEU A 153 -21.30 14.66 -18.80
N VAL A 154 -20.55 14.83 -19.90
CA VAL A 154 -20.87 14.26 -21.20
C VAL A 154 -20.93 12.72 -21.17
N SER A 155 -20.07 12.06 -20.39
CA SER A 155 -20.11 10.62 -20.22
C SER A 155 -21.43 10.13 -19.61
N LEU A 156 -21.97 10.85 -18.62
CA LEU A 156 -23.26 10.53 -18.00
C LEU A 156 -24.41 10.77 -18.97
N MET A 157 -24.40 11.88 -19.72
CA MET A 157 -25.40 12.16 -20.75
C MET A 157 -25.43 11.07 -21.82
N ARG A 158 -24.28 10.61 -22.29
CA ARG A 158 -24.15 9.52 -23.27
C ARG A 158 -24.75 8.21 -22.76
N ASP A 159 -24.38 7.79 -21.54
CA ASP A 159 -24.89 6.56 -20.93
C ASP A 159 -26.42 6.59 -20.75
N GLN A 160 -26.95 7.71 -20.22
CA GLN A 160 -28.39 7.88 -20.04
C GLN A 160 -29.16 7.90 -21.37
N THR A 161 -28.64 8.60 -22.38
CA THR A 161 -29.21 8.64 -23.74
C THR A 161 -29.26 7.24 -24.35
N PHE A 162 -28.13 6.51 -24.27
CA PHE A 162 -28.04 5.15 -24.80
C PHE A 162 -29.03 4.20 -24.12
N LYS A 163 -29.05 4.18 -22.78
CA LYS A 163 -29.97 3.34 -21.98
C LYS A 163 -31.42 3.66 -22.32
N LEU A 164 -31.79 4.93 -22.37
CA LEU A 164 -33.16 5.35 -22.62
C LEU A 164 -33.63 5.00 -24.05
N ASN A 165 -32.79 5.24 -25.05
CA ASN A 165 -33.12 4.90 -26.44
C ASN A 165 -33.21 3.37 -26.65
N ALA A 166 -32.34 2.60 -26.00
CA ALA A 166 -32.39 1.14 -26.04
C ALA A 166 -33.69 0.59 -25.44
N VAL A 167 -34.09 1.12 -24.27
CA VAL A 167 -35.33 0.75 -23.58
C VAL A 167 -36.56 1.19 -24.37
N ALA A 168 -36.53 2.36 -25.00
CA ALA A 168 -37.63 2.85 -25.82
C ALA A 168 -37.76 2.17 -27.20
N GLY A 169 -36.73 1.44 -27.64
CA GLY A 169 -36.67 0.82 -28.97
C GLY A 169 -36.61 1.82 -30.15
N ARG A 170 -36.43 3.12 -29.87
CA ARG A 170 -36.34 4.21 -30.84
C ARG A 170 -35.56 5.39 -30.25
N THR A 171 -35.12 6.31 -31.11
CA THR A 171 -34.45 7.54 -30.67
C THR A 171 -35.47 8.49 -30.02
N VAL A 172 -35.57 8.46 -28.70
CA VAL A 172 -36.44 9.36 -27.91
C VAL A 172 -35.65 10.46 -27.22
N SER A 173 -34.35 10.26 -27.06
CA SER A 173 -33.46 11.16 -26.34
C SER A 173 -32.19 11.42 -27.12
N THR A 174 -31.58 12.56 -26.84
CA THR A 174 -30.28 12.95 -27.39
C THR A 174 -29.47 13.73 -26.37
N PHE A 175 -28.21 13.99 -26.67
CA PHE A 175 -27.37 14.87 -25.85
C PHE A 175 -26.65 15.91 -26.71
N LEU A 176 -26.46 17.10 -26.15
CA LEU A 176 -25.80 18.24 -26.76
C LEU A 176 -24.57 18.62 -25.94
N GLY A 177 -23.41 18.62 -26.59
CA GLY A 177 -22.13 18.94 -25.98
C GLY A 177 -20.97 18.69 -26.95
N SER A 178 -19.75 18.98 -26.54
CA SER A 178 -18.54 18.87 -27.38
C SER A 178 -18.31 17.49 -27.99
N ALA A 179 -18.88 16.45 -27.40
CA ALA A 179 -18.71 15.06 -27.83
C ALA A 179 -19.89 14.53 -28.66
N GLN A 180 -20.84 15.38 -29.05
CA GLN A 180 -21.85 15.09 -30.07
C GLN A 180 -21.33 15.63 -31.42
N THR A 181 -20.98 14.73 -32.33
CA THR A 181 -20.42 15.09 -33.64
C THR A 181 -21.48 15.16 -34.74
N ASP A 182 -22.68 14.64 -34.51
CA ASP A 182 -23.78 14.69 -35.47
C ASP A 182 -24.63 15.95 -35.24
N TYR A 183 -24.50 16.93 -36.14
CA TYR A 183 -25.27 18.18 -36.07
C TYR A 183 -26.78 17.97 -36.22
N ARG A 184 -27.21 16.87 -36.85
CA ARG A 184 -28.63 16.56 -37.07
C ARG A 184 -29.35 16.28 -35.77
N GLU A 185 -28.64 15.81 -34.75
CA GLU A 185 -29.22 15.59 -33.42
C GLU A 185 -29.57 16.90 -32.73
N GLU A 186 -28.77 17.95 -32.94
CA GLU A 186 -29.05 19.29 -32.43
C GLU A 186 -30.27 19.90 -33.13
N GLU A 187 -30.37 19.75 -34.45
CA GLU A 187 -31.53 20.20 -35.24
C GLU A 187 -32.81 19.44 -34.87
N ALA A 188 -32.74 18.12 -34.73
CA ALA A 188 -33.86 17.31 -34.34
C ALA A 188 -34.33 17.60 -32.90
N ALA A 189 -33.39 17.93 -31.99
CA ALA A 189 -33.72 18.43 -30.67
C ALA A 189 -34.46 19.78 -30.74
N ARG A 190 -34.03 20.72 -31.60
CA ARG A 190 -34.72 22.02 -31.80
C ARG A 190 -36.12 21.87 -32.38
N ASN A 191 -36.31 20.89 -33.26
CA ASN A 191 -37.59 20.61 -33.91
C ASN A 191 -38.57 19.80 -33.03
N GLY A 192 -38.21 19.54 -31.76
CA GLY A 192 -39.06 18.80 -30.83
C GLY A 192 -39.20 17.31 -31.15
N GLU A 193 -38.35 16.75 -32.01
CA GLU A 193 -38.38 15.32 -32.37
C GLU A 193 -37.81 14.42 -31.28
N ARG A 194 -37.09 15.01 -30.31
CA ARG A 194 -36.53 14.32 -29.14
C ARG A 194 -37.35 14.72 -27.90
N LEU A 195 -37.85 13.73 -27.18
CA LEU A 195 -38.63 13.95 -25.94
C LEU A 195 -37.75 14.38 -24.77
N LEU A 196 -36.47 14.00 -24.78
CA LEU A 196 -35.55 14.32 -23.70
C LEU A 196 -34.17 14.70 -24.25
N THR A 197 -33.74 15.93 -23.98
CA THR A 197 -32.47 16.47 -24.46
C THR A 197 -31.54 16.74 -23.29
N PHE A 198 -30.46 15.98 -23.21
CA PHE A 198 -29.38 16.24 -22.25
C PHE A 198 -28.48 17.38 -22.75
N ILE A 199 -28.08 18.29 -21.88
CA ILE A 199 -27.25 19.45 -22.25
C ILE A 199 -26.21 19.75 -21.18
N THR A 200 -25.01 20.19 -21.57
CA THR A 200 -24.02 20.69 -20.59
C THR A 200 -24.42 22.07 -20.07
N PRO A 201 -24.00 22.46 -18.85
CA PRO A 201 -24.23 23.80 -18.32
C PRO A 201 -23.71 24.93 -19.21
N GLU A 202 -22.58 24.70 -19.90
CA GLU A 202 -21.97 25.66 -20.81
C GLU A 202 -22.78 25.82 -22.11
N LYS A 203 -23.27 24.70 -22.67
CA LYS A 203 -24.09 24.73 -23.89
C LYS A 203 -25.46 25.34 -23.62
N LEU A 204 -26.02 25.13 -22.42
CA LEU A 204 -27.31 25.68 -21.99
C LEU A 204 -27.42 27.20 -22.24
N GLU A 205 -26.35 27.95 -21.98
CA GLU A 205 -26.34 29.41 -22.17
C GLU A 205 -26.64 29.80 -23.62
N THR A 206 -26.05 29.09 -24.58
CA THR A 206 -26.31 29.31 -26.02
C THR A 206 -27.64 28.74 -26.51
N TRP A 207 -28.33 27.95 -25.67
CA TRP A 207 -29.53 27.19 -26.03
C TRP A 207 -30.80 27.68 -25.32
N LEU A 208 -30.73 28.74 -24.51
CA LEU A 208 -31.91 29.25 -23.78
C LEU A 208 -33.03 29.68 -24.73
N ASP A 209 -32.69 30.33 -25.85
CA ASP A 209 -33.67 30.77 -26.85
C ASP A 209 -34.31 29.58 -27.58
N ASP A 210 -33.50 28.56 -27.89
CA ASP A 210 -33.98 27.28 -28.45
C ASP A 210 -34.96 26.58 -27.49
N ILE A 211 -34.72 26.62 -26.18
CA ILE A 211 -35.60 26.05 -25.16
C ILE A 211 -36.94 26.81 -25.08
N VAL A 212 -36.91 28.14 -25.19
CA VAL A 212 -38.12 28.97 -25.27
C VAL A 212 -38.92 28.64 -26.53
N ALA A 213 -38.25 28.56 -27.68
CA ALA A 213 -38.89 28.18 -28.94
C ALA A 213 -39.53 26.78 -28.86
N LEU A 214 -38.84 25.81 -28.23
CA LEU A 214 -39.38 24.47 -27.99
C LEU A 214 -40.65 24.50 -27.15
N HIS A 215 -40.65 25.28 -26.06
CA HIS A 215 -41.82 25.45 -25.19
C HIS A 215 -43.01 26.06 -25.93
N GLN A 216 -42.76 27.04 -26.81
CA GLN A 216 -43.81 27.73 -27.55
C GLN A 216 -44.36 26.88 -28.70
N ASN A 217 -43.48 26.25 -29.50
CA ASN A 217 -43.86 25.56 -30.73
C ASN A 217 -44.45 24.16 -30.49
N HIS A 218 -44.03 23.47 -29.42
CA HIS A 218 -44.45 22.09 -29.13
C HIS A 218 -45.32 21.97 -27.87
N GLY A 219 -45.66 23.11 -27.26
CA GLY A 219 -46.41 23.21 -26.02
C GLY A 219 -45.51 23.10 -24.78
N PRO A 220 -46.10 23.23 -23.58
CA PRO A 220 -45.34 23.40 -22.36
C PRO A 220 -44.42 22.21 -22.09
N LEU A 221 -43.14 22.51 -21.90
CA LEU A 221 -42.13 21.52 -21.53
C LEU A 221 -42.55 20.73 -20.28
N SER A 222 -42.26 19.43 -20.29
CA SER A 222 -42.53 18.56 -19.14
C SER A 222 -41.79 19.05 -17.90
N CYS A 223 -40.50 19.29 -18.02
CA CYS A 223 -39.68 19.87 -16.96
C CYS A 223 -38.33 20.33 -17.51
N ILE A 224 -37.62 21.14 -16.73
CA ILE A 224 -36.19 21.37 -16.86
C ILE A 224 -35.53 20.72 -15.64
N ALA A 225 -34.85 19.60 -15.86
CA ALA A 225 -34.15 18.88 -14.82
C ALA A 225 -32.68 19.32 -14.77
N ILE A 226 -32.13 19.41 -13.56
CA ILE A 226 -30.73 19.73 -13.31
C ILE A 226 -30.19 18.58 -12.48
N ASP A 227 -29.42 17.72 -13.14
CA ASP A 227 -28.78 16.57 -12.52
C ASP A 227 -27.45 16.99 -11.89
N GLU A 228 -27.10 16.32 -10.79
CA GLU A 228 -25.99 16.69 -9.92
C GLU A 228 -25.95 18.18 -9.54
N VAL A 229 -27.12 18.70 -9.16
CA VAL A 229 -27.33 20.13 -8.86
C VAL A 229 -26.40 20.68 -7.77
N HIS A 230 -25.79 19.83 -6.94
CA HIS A 230 -24.77 20.27 -5.97
C HIS A 230 -23.60 21.03 -6.64
N CYS A 231 -23.35 20.82 -7.94
CA CYS A 231 -22.34 21.56 -8.70
C CYS A 231 -22.62 23.06 -8.79
N CYS A 232 -23.88 23.51 -8.60
CA CYS A 232 -24.19 24.93 -8.54
C CYS A 232 -23.69 25.58 -7.24
N SER A 233 -23.61 24.80 -6.17
CA SER A 233 -23.27 25.31 -4.86
C SER A 233 -21.76 25.40 -4.70
N GLN A 234 -21.28 26.56 -4.22
CA GLN A 234 -19.86 26.70 -3.83
C GLN A 234 -19.49 25.81 -2.64
N TRP A 235 -20.50 25.37 -1.88
CA TRP A 235 -20.41 24.42 -0.78
C TRP A 235 -20.46 22.96 -1.26
N GLY A 236 -20.75 22.75 -2.54
CA GLY A 236 -20.67 21.45 -3.20
C GLY A 236 -19.22 21.01 -3.39
N HIS A 237 -19.02 19.69 -3.41
CA HIS A 237 -17.69 19.09 -3.55
C HIS A 237 -17.12 19.15 -4.98
N ASP A 238 -17.96 19.43 -5.99
CA ASP A 238 -17.59 19.63 -7.42
C ASP A 238 -18.22 20.94 -7.98
N PHE A 239 -17.94 22.08 -7.33
CA PHE A 239 -18.49 23.38 -7.76
C PHE A 239 -18.08 23.74 -9.20
N ARG A 240 -19.06 24.18 -10.00
CA ARG A 240 -18.89 24.60 -11.39
C ARG A 240 -19.55 25.96 -11.66
N PRO A 241 -18.76 27.01 -11.96
CA PRO A 241 -19.30 28.37 -12.16
C PRO A 241 -20.42 28.48 -13.20
N ALA A 242 -20.41 27.65 -14.25
CA ALA A 242 -21.44 27.66 -15.29
C ALA A 242 -22.86 27.39 -14.75
N PHE A 243 -23.00 26.64 -13.65
CA PHE A 243 -24.30 26.40 -13.00
C PHE A 243 -24.89 27.66 -12.35
N LEU A 244 -24.08 28.64 -11.95
CA LEU A 244 -24.59 29.90 -11.37
C LEU A 244 -25.43 30.70 -12.37
N LYS A 245 -25.24 30.46 -13.67
CA LYS A 245 -26.02 31.09 -14.73
C LYS A 245 -27.42 30.49 -14.87
N MET A 246 -27.74 29.37 -14.23
CA MET A 246 -29.05 28.71 -14.33
C MET A 246 -30.21 29.55 -13.81
N LYS A 247 -29.94 30.56 -12.96
CA LYS A 247 -30.94 31.57 -12.57
C LYS A 247 -31.63 32.23 -13.76
N SER A 248 -30.94 32.32 -14.91
CA SER A 248 -31.47 32.88 -16.15
C SER A 248 -32.69 32.12 -16.68
N ILE A 249 -32.81 30.82 -16.42
CA ILE A 249 -33.99 30.02 -16.79
C ILE A 249 -35.26 30.64 -16.21
N ARG A 250 -35.23 31.01 -14.92
CA ARG A 250 -36.36 31.63 -14.23
C ARG A 250 -36.60 33.08 -14.59
N GLN A 251 -35.60 33.75 -15.15
CA GLN A 251 -35.73 35.13 -15.64
C GLN A 251 -36.50 35.21 -16.96
N ARG A 252 -36.56 34.13 -17.74
CA ARG A 252 -37.41 34.04 -18.95
C ARG A 252 -38.87 33.91 -18.55
N GLU A 253 -39.72 34.80 -19.05
CA GLU A 253 -41.14 34.85 -18.70
C GLU A 253 -41.87 33.58 -19.14
N GLU A 254 -41.52 33.05 -20.30
CA GLU A 254 -42.11 31.86 -20.90
C GLU A 254 -41.78 30.58 -20.12
N LEU A 255 -40.60 30.53 -19.49
CA LEU A 255 -40.14 29.36 -18.73
C LEU A 255 -40.47 29.47 -17.23
N ARG A 256 -41.04 30.59 -16.79
CA ARG A 256 -41.34 30.89 -15.38
C ARG A 256 -42.23 29.86 -14.69
N ASN A 257 -43.05 29.14 -15.45
CA ASN A 257 -43.99 28.12 -14.94
C ASN A 257 -43.62 26.69 -15.38
N VAL A 258 -42.44 26.50 -15.97
CA VAL A 258 -41.91 25.15 -16.24
C VAL A 258 -41.33 24.59 -14.93
N PRO A 259 -41.69 23.36 -14.51
CA PRO A 259 -41.13 22.73 -13.32
C PRO A 259 -39.63 22.59 -13.45
N ILE A 260 -38.91 23.06 -12.44
CA ILE A 260 -37.50 22.78 -12.27
C ILE A 260 -37.37 21.57 -11.35
N VAL A 261 -36.62 20.57 -11.80
CA VAL A 261 -36.33 19.36 -11.04
C VAL A 261 -34.86 19.38 -10.69
N ALA A 262 -34.54 19.67 -9.42
CA ALA A 262 -33.17 19.74 -8.93
C ALA A 262 -32.80 18.38 -8.29
N LEU A 263 -31.85 17.64 -8.87
CA LEU A 263 -31.50 16.30 -8.39
C LEU A 263 -30.05 16.24 -7.98
N THR A 264 -29.79 15.67 -6.81
CA THR A 264 -28.43 15.28 -6.45
C THR A 264 -28.42 14.12 -5.47
N GLY A 265 -27.21 13.63 -5.16
CA GLY A 265 -26.95 12.79 -4.01
C GLY A 265 -27.45 13.40 -2.69
N THR A 266 -27.07 12.77 -1.60
CA THR A 266 -27.30 13.34 -0.27
C THR A 266 -26.50 14.62 -0.11
N SER A 267 -27.10 15.65 0.49
CA SER A 267 -26.54 17.00 0.59
C SER A 267 -26.82 17.58 1.98
N THR A 268 -25.91 18.44 2.45
CA THR A 268 -26.06 19.18 3.71
C THR A 268 -27.10 20.28 3.56
N ASP A 269 -27.67 20.75 4.68
CA ASP A 269 -28.74 21.76 4.65
C ASP A 269 -28.29 23.08 4.02
N LYS A 270 -27.00 23.44 4.15
CA LYS A 270 -26.40 24.59 3.46
C LYS A 270 -26.46 24.44 1.93
N VAL A 271 -26.09 23.27 1.41
CA VAL A 271 -26.14 23.00 -0.03
C VAL A 271 -27.59 23.04 -0.54
N LYS A 272 -28.56 22.51 0.22
CA LYS A 272 -29.98 22.58 -0.13
C LYS A 272 -30.47 24.02 -0.25
N ALA A 273 -30.17 24.86 0.73
CA ALA A 273 -30.54 26.28 0.71
C ALA A 273 -29.89 27.03 -0.46
N ASP A 274 -28.63 26.72 -0.76
CA ASP A 274 -27.92 27.35 -1.88
C ASP A 274 -28.54 26.96 -3.24
N ILE A 275 -28.92 25.70 -3.41
CA ILE A 275 -29.63 25.22 -4.61
C ILE A 275 -30.96 25.97 -4.81
N GLU A 276 -31.76 26.09 -3.75
CA GLU A 276 -33.05 26.80 -3.80
C GLU A 276 -32.88 28.26 -4.22
N ASN A 277 -31.86 28.93 -3.66
CA ASN A 277 -31.55 30.33 -3.97
C ASN A 277 -31.01 30.52 -5.40
N ILE A 278 -30.07 29.68 -5.84
CA ILE A 278 -29.43 29.81 -7.16
C ILE A 278 -30.43 29.51 -8.28
N LEU A 279 -31.27 28.49 -8.10
CA LEU A 279 -32.25 28.10 -9.11
C LEU A 279 -33.57 28.89 -9.03
N VAL A 280 -33.75 29.68 -7.97
CA VAL A 280 -34.97 30.48 -7.72
C VAL A 280 -36.20 29.56 -7.75
N LEU A 281 -36.13 28.47 -6.97
CA LEU A 281 -37.19 27.47 -6.92
C LEU A 281 -38.46 28.03 -6.27
N LYS A 282 -39.61 27.61 -6.77
CA LYS A 282 -40.93 28.07 -6.30
C LYS A 282 -41.63 26.97 -5.52
N ASP A 283 -41.69 27.14 -4.20
CA ASP A 283 -42.34 26.20 -3.28
C ASP A 283 -42.02 24.73 -3.66
N PRO A 284 -40.73 24.33 -3.71
CA PRO A 284 -40.38 23.03 -4.24
C PRO A 284 -40.88 21.90 -3.32
N TYR A 285 -41.36 20.81 -3.92
CA TYR A 285 -41.52 19.55 -3.18
C TYR A 285 -40.13 18.98 -2.89
N VAL A 286 -39.76 18.90 -1.60
CA VAL A 286 -38.45 18.41 -1.17
C VAL A 286 -38.54 16.93 -0.78
N ALA A 287 -38.01 16.06 -1.63
CA ALA A 287 -37.92 14.63 -1.40
C ALA A 287 -36.53 14.25 -0.88
N VAL A 288 -36.45 13.93 0.41
CA VAL A 288 -35.24 13.40 1.05
C VAL A 288 -35.44 11.92 1.34
N ASN A 289 -34.48 11.10 0.92
CA ASN A 289 -34.38 9.70 1.34
C ASN A 289 -33.20 9.57 2.29
N THR A 290 -33.26 8.57 3.15
CA THR A 290 -32.16 8.29 4.07
C THR A 290 -30.84 8.06 3.33
N VAL A 291 -29.74 8.58 3.89
CA VAL A 291 -28.36 8.27 3.51
C VAL A 291 -27.97 6.86 3.93
N ASP A 292 -28.87 6.16 4.62
CA ASP A 292 -28.59 4.83 5.12
C ASP A 292 -28.46 3.79 3.99
N ARG A 293 -27.34 3.06 3.99
CA ARG A 293 -27.05 1.95 3.09
C ARG A 293 -26.79 0.67 3.90
N PRO A 294 -27.84 -0.05 4.33
CA PRO A 294 -27.71 -1.27 5.14
C PRO A 294 -26.91 -2.38 4.47
N ASN A 295 -26.83 -2.36 3.15
CA ASN A 295 -26.13 -3.37 2.36
C ASN A 295 -24.61 -3.15 2.27
N LEU A 296 -24.07 -2.06 2.82
CA LEU A 296 -22.64 -1.78 2.80
C LEU A 296 -21.95 -2.23 4.08
N ASP A 297 -20.96 -3.11 3.92
CA ASP A 297 -20.03 -3.53 4.98
C ASP A 297 -18.83 -2.59 5.00
N ILE A 298 -18.82 -1.64 5.93
CA ILE A 298 -17.81 -0.58 6.04
C ILE A 298 -16.62 -1.04 6.88
N LYS A 299 -15.41 -0.97 6.31
CA LYS A 299 -14.16 -1.38 6.97
C LYS A 299 -13.04 -0.34 6.79
N ILE A 300 -12.37 0.01 7.87
CA ILE A 300 -11.23 0.94 7.86
C ILE A 300 -9.98 0.23 8.37
N TYR A 301 -8.90 0.28 7.60
CA TYR A 301 -7.61 -0.31 7.93
C TYR A 301 -6.52 0.77 7.95
N THR A 302 -5.59 0.63 8.89
CA THR A 302 -4.33 1.36 8.84
C THR A 302 -3.44 0.73 7.78
N LYS A 303 -2.76 1.54 6.97
CA LYS A 303 -1.77 1.02 6.00
C LYS A 303 -0.62 0.34 6.73
N ALA A 304 0.01 -0.64 6.09
CA ALA A 304 1.21 -1.28 6.63
C ALA A 304 2.29 -0.22 6.95
N PRO A 305 3.19 -0.47 7.93
CA PRO A 305 4.27 0.46 8.27
C PRO A 305 5.18 0.84 7.09
N SER A 306 5.28 -0.05 6.08
CA SER A 306 6.01 0.21 4.84
C SER A 306 5.28 1.15 3.87
N GLY A 307 4.00 1.41 4.08
CA GLY A 307 3.12 2.17 3.17
C GLY A 307 2.89 1.50 1.81
N SER A 308 3.30 0.23 1.66
CA SER A 308 3.32 -0.46 0.37
C SER A 308 1.97 -1.10 0.06
N TYR A 309 1.36 -0.69 -1.05
CA TYR A 309 0.11 -1.26 -1.54
C TYR A 309 0.24 -2.76 -1.84
N ARG A 310 1.46 -3.23 -2.15
CA ARG A 310 1.74 -4.65 -2.37
C ARG A 310 1.54 -5.49 -1.11
N VAL A 311 1.77 -4.91 0.08
CA VAL A 311 1.53 -5.61 1.35
C VAL A 311 0.05 -5.54 1.70
N ASP A 312 -0.54 -4.36 1.59
CA ASP A 312 -1.91 -4.09 2.03
C ASP A 312 -2.97 -4.77 1.15
N LEU A 313 -2.77 -4.80 -0.18
CA LEU A 313 -3.75 -5.34 -1.13
C LEU A 313 -3.55 -6.83 -1.43
N LYS A 314 -2.37 -7.41 -1.14
CA LYS A 314 -2.10 -8.83 -1.42
C LYS A 314 -3.07 -9.80 -0.73
N PRO A 315 -3.47 -9.60 0.54
CA PRO A 315 -4.51 -10.43 1.17
C PRO A 315 -5.87 -10.37 0.46
N LEU A 316 -6.14 -9.31 -0.30
CA LEU A 316 -7.37 -9.16 -1.06
C LEU A 316 -7.30 -9.85 -2.42
N VAL A 317 -6.12 -10.18 -2.94
CA VAL A 317 -5.95 -10.84 -4.26
C VAL A 317 -6.78 -12.13 -4.34
N PRO A 318 -6.72 -13.09 -3.40
CA PRO A 318 -7.56 -14.29 -3.46
C PRO A 318 -9.05 -13.94 -3.40
N VAL A 319 -9.44 -12.94 -2.61
CA VAL A 319 -10.84 -12.53 -2.44
C VAL A 319 -11.38 -11.88 -3.72
N ILE A 320 -10.56 -11.06 -4.38
CA ILE A 320 -10.88 -10.45 -5.67
C ILE A 320 -10.90 -11.51 -6.78
N ASN A 321 -10.06 -12.54 -6.70
CA ASN A 321 -9.92 -13.59 -7.71
C ASN A 321 -10.91 -14.77 -7.56
N SER A 322 -11.33 -15.10 -6.33
CA SER A 322 -12.03 -16.34 -5.94
C SER A 322 -13.44 -16.56 -6.52
N ASN A 323 -14.00 -15.62 -7.29
CA ASN A 323 -15.36 -15.77 -7.80
C ASN A 323 -15.40 -15.66 -9.35
N PRO A 324 -15.68 -16.74 -10.09
CA PRO A 324 -15.79 -16.70 -11.55
C PRO A 324 -17.00 -15.90 -12.07
N THR A 325 -17.95 -15.49 -11.20
CA THR A 325 -19.15 -14.70 -11.58
C THR A 325 -18.93 -13.18 -11.66
N GLY A 326 -17.70 -12.68 -11.85
CA GLY A 326 -17.51 -11.30 -12.31
C GLY A 326 -17.82 -10.17 -11.32
N GLN A 327 -17.79 -10.42 -10.00
CA GLN A 327 -17.98 -9.35 -9.00
C GLN A 327 -17.02 -8.16 -9.21
N SER A 328 -17.56 -7.00 -9.59
CA SER A 328 -16.75 -5.84 -9.94
C SER A 328 -16.15 -5.13 -8.74
N THR A 329 -14.93 -4.65 -8.89
CA THR A 329 -14.16 -3.95 -7.85
C THR A 329 -13.63 -2.62 -8.39
N ILE A 330 -13.88 -1.54 -7.66
CA ILE A 330 -13.26 -0.22 -7.89
C ILE A 330 -12.19 0.00 -6.83
N ILE A 331 -11.00 0.42 -7.23
CA ILE A 331 -9.91 0.80 -6.33
C ILE A 331 -9.55 2.27 -6.56
N TYR A 332 -9.88 3.14 -5.60
CA TYR A 332 -9.56 4.56 -5.64
C TYR A 332 -8.17 4.86 -5.08
N THR A 333 -7.42 5.72 -5.77
CA THR A 333 -6.11 6.22 -5.36
C THR A 333 -6.00 7.72 -5.65
N ASN A 334 -5.08 8.43 -4.99
CA ASN A 334 -4.98 9.89 -5.16
C ASN A 334 -4.04 10.31 -6.31
N SER A 335 -3.26 9.39 -6.90
CA SER A 335 -2.27 9.71 -7.93
C SER A 335 -2.39 8.82 -9.17
N ARG A 336 -2.11 9.40 -10.35
CA ARG A 336 -2.12 8.66 -11.63
C ARG A 336 -1.10 7.52 -11.62
N LYS A 337 0.09 7.79 -11.08
CA LYS A 337 1.14 6.80 -10.92
C LYS A 337 0.69 5.60 -10.07
N ASP A 338 -0.03 5.83 -8.98
CA ASP A 338 -0.55 4.73 -8.15
C ASP A 338 -1.62 3.93 -8.88
N THR A 339 -2.44 4.55 -9.74
CA THR A 339 -3.42 3.80 -10.53
C THR A 339 -2.76 2.81 -11.48
N GLU A 340 -1.71 3.24 -12.19
CA GLU A 340 -0.95 2.38 -13.11
C GLU A 340 -0.22 1.26 -12.33
N ASN A 341 0.52 1.64 -11.29
CA ASN A 341 1.33 0.74 -10.46
C ASN A 341 0.51 -0.35 -9.73
N ILE A 342 -0.68 -0.01 -9.23
CA ILE A 342 -1.56 -0.96 -8.55
C ILE A 342 -2.24 -1.87 -9.58
N ALA A 343 -2.63 -1.34 -10.74
CA ALA A 343 -3.19 -2.16 -11.82
C ALA A 343 -2.20 -3.21 -12.30
N GLU A 344 -0.96 -2.82 -12.59
CA GLU A 344 0.12 -3.74 -13.00
C GLU A 344 0.42 -4.80 -11.92
N PHE A 345 0.46 -4.39 -10.65
CA PHE A 345 0.66 -5.32 -9.55
C PHE A 345 -0.45 -6.37 -9.46
N LEU A 346 -1.71 -5.96 -9.52
CA LEU A 346 -2.84 -6.87 -9.44
C LEU A 346 -2.90 -7.80 -10.66
N GLU A 347 -2.62 -7.29 -11.85
CA GLU A 347 -2.52 -8.10 -13.07
C GLU A 347 -1.44 -9.18 -12.93
N GLY A 348 -0.26 -8.82 -12.41
CA GLY A 348 0.83 -9.75 -12.13
C GLY A 348 0.46 -10.81 -11.09
N GLU A 349 -0.26 -10.45 -10.02
CA GLU A 349 -0.71 -11.41 -9.00
C GLU A 349 -1.81 -12.34 -9.54
N PHE A 350 -2.75 -11.85 -10.34
CA PHE A 350 -3.79 -12.68 -10.97
C PHE A 350 -3.20 -13.67 -11.98
N ALA A 351 -2.14 -13.29 -12.69
CA ALA A 351 -1.44 -14.20 -13.59
C ALA A 351 -0.74 -15.37 -12.86
N ARG A 352 -0.32 -15.19 -11.61
CA ARG A 352 0.40 -16.22 -10.82
C ARG A 352 -0.52 -17.22 -10.11
N GLY A 353 -1.80 -16.90 -9.91
CA GLY A 353 -2.68 -17.54 -8.94
C GLY A 353 -3.74 -18.53 -9.45
N ASN A 354 -3.53 -19.21 -10.59
CA ASN A 354 -4.45 -20.16 -11.28
C ASN A 354 -5.46 -19.53 -12.30
N PRO A 355 -5.93 -20.28 -13.32
CA PRO A 355 -6.45 -19.76 -14.59
C PRO A 355 -7.93 -19.35 -14.54
N GLY A 356 -8.18 -18.15 -14.03
CA GLY A 356 -9.39 -17.38 -14.30
C GLY A 356 -8.94 -15.95 -14.54
N LYS A 357 -8.61 -15.60 -15.79
CA LYS A 357 -7.92 -14.36 -16.15
C LYS A 357 -8.82 -13.14 -15.86
N ARG A 358 -8.88 -12.67 -14.61
CA ARG A 358 -9.48 -11.37 -14.29
C ARG A 358 -8.55 -10.29 -14.80
N THR A 359 -9.08 -9.49 -15.72
CA THR A 359 -8.39 -8.34 -16.28
C THR A 359 -8.54 -7.15 -15.34
N VAL A 360 -7.48 -6.37 -15.25
CA VAL A 360 -7.43 -5.13 -14.47
C VAL A 360 -7.18 -3.99 -15.45
N VAL A 361 -7.86 -2.88 -15.25
CA VAL A 361 -7.62 -1.66 -16.03
C VAL A 361 -7.40 -0.48 -15.10
N HIS A 362 -6.67 0.54 -15.54
CA HIS A 362 -6.53 1.79 -14.82
C HIS A 362 -7.37 2.90 -15.45
N TYR A 363 -7.73 3.92 -14.67
CA TYR A 363 -8.48 5.08 -15.15
C TYR A 363 -8.04 6.37 -14.49
N HIS A 364 -7.55 7.34 -15.27
CA HIS A 364 -7.25 8.68 -14.80
C HIS A 364 -7.32 9.73 -15.92
N ALA A 365 -7.43 11.00 -15.52
CA ALA A 365 -7.53 12.14 -16.45
C ALA A 365 -6.30 12.37 -17.35
N GLY A 366 -5.19 11.65 -17.11
CA GLY A 366 -4.00 11.68 -17.96
C GLY A 366 -4.02 10.73 -19.15
N MET A 367 -4.99 9.81 -19.21
CA MET A 367 -5.18 8.90 -20.34
C MET A 367 -5.83 9.62 -21.51
N ASN A 368 -5.58 9.16 -22.74
CA ASN A 368 -6.30 9.67 -23.91
C ASN A 368 -7.79 9.26 -23.86
N ASP A 369 -8.64 9.97 -24.60
CA ASP A 369 -10.09 9.77 -24.54
C ASP A 369 -10.52 8.37 -25.00
N SER A 370 -9.85 7.80 -26.00
CA SER A 370 -10.15 6.44 -26.50
C SER A 370 -9.92 5.37 -25.45
N ASP A 371 -8.79 5.41 -24.75
CA ASP A 371 -8.43 4.45 -23.71
C ASP A 371 -9.31 4.62 -22.46
N ARG A 372 -9.70 5.86 -22.14
CA ARG A 372 -10.69 6.14 -21.09
C ARG A 372 -12.04 5.56 -21.44
N ASP A 373 -12.49 5.72 -22.67
CA ASP A 373 -13.77 5.18 -23.14
C ASP A 373 -13.74 3.63 -23.13
N ASP A 374 -12.69 2.98 -23.61
CA ASP A 374 -12.55 1.50 -23.52
C ASP A 374 -12.54 1.01 -22.08
N SER A 375 -11.80 1.69 -21.20
CA SER A 375 -11.71 1.34 -19.77
C SER A 375 -13.07 1.50 -19.07
N HIS A 376 -13.78 2.60 -19.34
CA HIS A 376 -15.09 2.90 -18.78
C HIS A 376 -16.13 1.87 -19.26
N ILE A 377 -16.28 1.73 -20.59
CA ILE A 377 -17.24 0.80 -21.19
C ILE A 377 -16.89 -0.64 -20.81
N GLY A 378 -15.60 -0.98 -20.82
CA GLY A 378 -15.12 -2.29 -20.44
C GLY A 378 -15.43 -2.64 -18.98
N PHE A 379 -15.34 -1.68 -18.05
CA PHE A 379 -15.77 -1.90 -16.67
C PHE A 379 -17.28 -2.08 -16.54
N LEU A 380 -18.07 -1.22 -17.21
CA LEU A 380 -19.54 -1.31 -17.18
C LEU A 380 -20.06 -2.65 -17.72
N THR A 381 -19.53 -3.08 -18.85
CA THR A 381 -19.89 -4.33 -19.55
C THR A 381 -19.32 -5.60 -18.91
N GLY A 382 -18.41 -5.46 -17.94
CA GLY A 382 -17.77 -6.60 -17.27
C GLY A 382 -16.54 -7.16 -18.00
N LYS A 383 -16.11 -6.56 -19.13
CA LYS A 383 -14.82 -6.86 -19.80
C LYS A 383 -13.65 -6.68 -18.82
N TYR A 384 -13.71 -5.66 -17.96
CA TYR A 384 -12.75 -5.41 -16.90
C TYR A 384 -13.45 -5.52 -15.54
N PRO A 385 -13.32 -6.63 -14.81
CA PRO A 385 -13.95 -6.78 -13.49
C PRO A 385 -13.27 -5.93 -12.41
N VAL A 386 -12.05 -5.44 -12.63
CA VAL A 386 -11.33 -4.60 -11.68
C VAL A 386 -10.87 -3.32 -12.38
N ILE A 387 -11.17 -2.18 -11.77
CA ILE A 387 -10.69 -0.87 -12.23
C ILE A 387 -9.99 -0.13 -11.10
N VAL A 388 -8.78 0.37 -11.39
CA VAL A 388 -7.99 1.17 -10.47
C VAL A 388 -8.00 2.61 -10.95
N ALA A 389 -8.48 3.54 -10.15
CA ALA A 389 -8.79 4.86 -10.64
C ALA A 389 -8.51 5.98 -9.66
N THR A 390 -8.31 7.19 -10.21
CA THR A 390 -8.40 8.41 -9.40
C THR A 390 -9.85 8.85 -9.28
N THR A 391 -10.07 9.98 -8.59
CA THR A 391 -11.38 10.65 -8.48
C THR A 391 -12.00 10.98 -9.83
N ALA A 392 -11.21 10.99 -10.91
CA ALA A 392 -11.69 11.13 -12.30
C ALA A 392 -12.67 10.01 -12.71
N PHE A 393 -12.56 8.82 -12.12
CA PHE A 393 -13.53 7.72 -12.30
C PHE A 393 -14.66 7.87 -11.28
N GLY A 394 -15.34 9.01 -11.33
CA GLY A 394 -16.34 9.42 -10.37
C GLY A 394 -17.71 9.53 -11.02
N MET A 395 -18.16 10.75 -11.26
CA MET A 395 -19.52 11.04 -11.72
C MET A 395 -19.90 10.21 -12.97
N GLY A 396 -21.14 9.71 -12.99
CA GLY A 396 -21.69 8.99 -14.14
C GLY A 396 -21.58 7.47 -14.17
N ILE A 397 -20.81 6.85 -13.26
CA ILE A 397 -20.73 5.37 -13.22
C ILE A 397 -21.99 4.80 -12.58
N ASP A 398 -22.71 3.98 -13.34
CA ASP A 398 -23.91 3.29 -12.91
C ASP A 398 -23.86 1.80 -13.25
N LYS A 399 -23.04 1.07 -12.48
CA LYS A 399 -22.93 -0.39 -12.52
C LYS A 399 -23.60 -1.00 -11.27
N PRO A 400 -24.72 -1.74 -11.42
CA PRO A 400 -25.52 -2.22 -10.28
C PRO A 400 -24.77 -3.19 -9.36
N ASP A 401 -23.95 -4.05 -9.97
CA ASP A 401 -23.31 -5.24 -9.41
C ASP A 401 -21.87 -5.01 -8.89
N THR A 402 -21.51 -3.74 -8.59
CA THR A 402 -20.20 -3.45 -7.96
C THR A 402 -20.20 -3.98 -6.53
N ARG A 403 -19.35 -4.98 -6.24
CA ARG A 403 -19.30 -5.64 -4.92
C ARG A 403 -18.23 -5.09 -3.99
N ARG A 404 -17.22 -4.41 -4.52
CA ARG A 404 -16.17 -3.80 -3.70
C ARG A 404 -15.80 -2.40 -4.16
N VAL A 405 -15.66 -1.51 -3.19
CA VAL A 405 -14.99 -0.22 -3.38
C VAL A 405 -13.85 -0.15 -2.36
N ILE A 406 -12.63 0.03 -2.85
CA ILE A 406 -11.43 0.08 -2.01
C ILE A 406 -10.80 1.46 -2.18
N HIS A 407 -10.63 2.19 -1.08
CA HIS A 407 -9.86 3.43 -1.04
C HIS A 407 -8.45 3.12 -0.57
N TYR A 408 -7.46 3.20 -1.46
CA TYR A 408 -6.05 3.15 -1.09
C TYR A 408 -5.50 4.57 -0.98
N SER A 409 -5.62 5.14 0.22
CA SER A 409 -5.62 6.58 0.57
C SER A 409 -7.02 7.19 0.63
N PRO A 410 -7.27 8.14 1.55
CA PRO A 410 -8.58 8.76 1.70
C PRO A 410 -8.87 9.74 0.55
N PRO A 411 -10.16 9.94 0.20
CA PRO A 411 -10.60 11.09 -0.59
C PRO A 411 -10.48 12.38 0.22
N ARG A 412 -10.74 13.53 -0.42
CA ARG A 412 -10.54 14.85 0.20
C ARG A 412 -11.55 15.12 1.30
N THR A 413 -12.83 14.94 1.01
CA THR A 413 -13.93 15.31 1.91
C THR A 413 -14.79 14.11 2.29
N PHE A 414 -15.58 14.24 3.35
CA PHE A 414 -16.49 13.19 3.80
C PHE A 414 -17.58 12.91 2.76
N GLU A 415 -18.10 13.94 2.09
CA GLU A 415 -19.09 13.80 1.03
C GLU A 415 -18.54 13.00 -0.15
N GLU A 416 -17.30 13.30 -0.55
CA GLU A 416 -16.61 12.57 -1.62
C GLU A 416 -16.45 11.09 -1.26
N TYR A 417 -16.06 10.79 -0.02
CA TYR A 417 -16.03 9.41 0.49
C TYR A 417 -17.39 8.73 0.37
N TYR A 418 -18.44 9.38 0.88
CA TYR A 418 -19.78 8.82 0.88
C TYR A 418 -20.30 8.55 -0.55
N GLN A 419 -20.05 9.46 -1.48
CA GLN A 419 -20.43 9.26 -2.88
C GLN A 419 -19.70 8.09 -3.54
N GLN A 420 -18.39 7.97 -3.28
CA GLN A 420 -17.56 6.92 -3.86
C GLN A 420 -17.96 5.53 -3.33
N ILE A 421 -18.21 5.38 -2.03
CA ILE A 421 -18.70 4.12 -1.46
C ILE A 421 -20.12 3.77 -1.92
N GLY A 422 -20.96 4.78 -2.21
CA GLY A 422 -22.32 4.59 -2.72
C GLY A 422 -22.40 3.95 -4.11
N ARG A 423 -21.27 3.80 -4.82
CA ARG A 423 -21.16 3.04 -6.07
C ARG A 423 -21.25 1.53 -5.87
N ALA A 424 -20.98 1.05 -4.66
CA ALA A 424 -21.12 -0.36 -4.34
C ALA A 424 -22.59 -0.74 -4.08
N GLY A 425 -22.97 -1.97 -4.46
CA GLY A 425 -24.24 -2.58 -4.05
C GLY A 425 -25.50 -1.82 -4.50
N ARG A 426 -25.54 -1.27 -5.72
CA ARG A 426 -26.69 -0.48 -6.19
C ARG A 426 -27.93 -1.33 -6.49
N ASP A 427 -27.74 -2.61 -6.73
CA ASP A 427 -28.78 -3.66 -6.77
C ASP A 427 -29.41 -3.95 -5.38
N GLY A 428 -28.79 -3.49 -4.29
CA GLY A 428 -29.24 -3.74 -2.92
C GLY A 428 -28.55 -4.94 -2.26
N ASP A 429 -27.77 -5.71 -3.00
CA ASP A 429 -27.01 -6.83 -2.46
C ASP A 429 -25.84 -6.35 -1.61
N ARG A 430 -25.33 -7.24 -0.74
CA ARG A 430 -24.20 -6.92 0.13
C ARG A 430 -22.96 -6.54 -0.69
N ALA A 431 -22.33 -5.45 -0.30
CA ALA A 431 -21.07 -4.99 -0.88
C ALA A 431 -20.12 -4.50 0.22
N GLU A 432 -18.82 -4.70 0.01
CA GLU A 432 -17.79 -4.29 0.95
C GLU A 432 -17.16 -2.97 0.53
N VAL A 433 -17.02 -2.04 1.47
CA VAL A 433 -16.33 -0.77 1.24
C VAL A 433 -15.20 -0.62 2.24
N THR A 434 -13.98 -0.59 1.72
CA THR A 434 -12.76 -0.71 2.51
C THR A 434 -11.87 0.52 2.29
N MET A 435 -11.38 1.15 3.35
CA MET A 435 -10.40 2.23 3.22
C MET A 435 -9.11 1.89 3.95
N TYR A 436 -7.98 1.97 3.24
CA TYR A 436 -6.62 1.93 3.77
C TYR A 436 -6.09 3.35 3.88
N CYS A 437 -5.87 3.83 5.09
CA CYS A 437 -5.36 5.18 5.32
C CYS A 437 -4.58 5.31 6.62
N ASN A 438 -3.65 6.26 6.63
CA ASN A 438 -3.00 6.75 7.83
C ASN A 438 -3.54 8.16 8.15
N PRO A 439 -3.56 8.58 9.43
CA PRO A 439 -3.98 9.95 9.80
C PRO A 439 -3.20 11.06 9.10
N THR A 440 -1.93 10.79 8.73
CA THR A 440 -1.07 11.71 7.99
C THR A 440 -1.45 11.85 6.52
N ASP A 441 -2.20 10.90 5.95
CA ASP A 441 -2.62 10.97 4.54
C ASP A 441 -3.58 12.14 4.28
N PHE A 442 -4.20 12.69 5.32
CA PHE A 442 -5.08 13.85 5.27
C PHE A 442 -4.33 15.19 5.25
N ASP A 443 -3.08 15.22 5.69
CA ASP A 443 -2.37 16.50 5.92
C ASP A 443 -2.12 17.25 4.61
N LYS A 444 -1.94 16.53 3.50
CA LYS A 444 -1.80 17.09 2.15
C LYS A 444 -3.02 17.87 1.67
N PHE A 445 -4.22 17.60 2.18
CA PHE A 445 -5.43 18.32 1.77
C PHE A 445 -5.49 19.76 2.28
N SER A 446 -4.54 20.13 3.16
CA SER A 446 -4.35 21.52 3.59
C SER A 446 -3.46 22.35 2.63
N ASP A 447 -2.90 21.73 1.58
CA ASP A 447 -2.05 22.40 0.61
C ASP A 447 -2.87 23.24 -0.39
N ASP A 448 -2.28 24.34 -0.88
CA ASP A 448 -2.93 25.26 -1.83
C ASP A 448 -3.40 24.58 -3.12
N PHE A 449 -2.79 23.44 -3.50
CA PHE A 449 -3.29 22.64 -4.62
C PHE A 449 -4.75 22.19 -4.43
N TYR A 450 -5.17 21.87 -3.20
CA TYR A 450 -6.51 21.33 -2.90
C TYR A 450 -7.52 22.39 -2.46
N ILE A 451 -7.05 23.50 -1.88
CA ILE A 451 -7.91 24.53 -1.27
C ILE A 451 -7.58 25.96 -1.73
N GLY A 452 -6.56 26.17 -2.59
CA GLY A 452 -6.11 27.49 -3.01
C GLY A 452 -7.12 28.26 -3.86
N ASN A 453 -8.00 27.53 -4.57
CA ASN A 453 -9.09 28.13 -5.34
C ASN A 453 -10.34 28.43 -4.50
N LEU A 454 -10.36 28.05 -3.22
CA LEU A 454 -11.47 28.30 -2.30
C LEU A 454 -11.13 29.50 -1.40
N ALA A 455 -12.05 30.46 -1.31
CA ALA A 455 -11.90 31.65 -0.47
C ALA A 455 -12.91 31.66 0.69
N GLY A 456 -12.57 32.37 1.77
CA GLY A 456 -13.47 32.66 2.89
C GLY A 456 -14.07 31.41 3.57
N GLU A 457 -15.38 31.42 3.72
CA GLU A 457 -16.12 30.36 4.43
C GLU A 457 -16.09 29.02 3.67
N ALA A 458 -16.03 29.01 2.33
CA ALA A 458 -16.00 27.77 1.53
C ALA A 458 -14.76 26.91 1.83
N LYS A 459 -13.60 27.56 2.02
CA LYS A 459 -12.36 26.92 2.46
C LYS A 459 -12.53 26.30 3.86
N THR A 460 -13.13 27.04 4.79
CA THR A 460 -13.36 26.59 6.17
C THR A 460 -14.26 25.35 6.21
N ILE A 461 -15.29 25.30 5.36
CA ILE A 461 -16.19 24.14 5.27
C ILE A 461 -15.51 22.92 4.66
N ALA A 462 -14.72 23.10 3.60
CA ALA A 462 -13.93 22.02 3.01
C ALA A 462 -12.92 21.43 4.01
N GLU A 463 -12.26 22.29 4.79
CA GLU A 463 -11.37 21.88 5.89
C GLU A 463 -12.13 21.15 6.99
N ALA A 464 -13.33 21.63 7.36
CA ALA A 464 -14.18 20.98 8.36
C ALA A 464 -14.65 19.60 7.90
N SER A 465 -15.03 19.42 6.62
CA SER A 465 -15.40 18.12 6.08
C SER A 465 -14.21 17.15 5.98
N THR A 466 -13.05 17.64 5.55
CA THR A 466 -11.79 16.87 5.60
C THR A 466 -11.50 16.39 7.02
N LYS A 467 -11.65 17.27 8.00
CA LYS A 467 -11.48 16.95 9.42
C LYS A 467 -12.50 15.92 9.89
N ALA A 468 -13.78 16.05 9.51
CA ALA A 468 -14.81 15.07 9.86
C ALA A 468 -14.47 13.67 9.33
N LEU A 469 -13.92 13.56 8.10
CA LEU A 469 -13.47 12.27 7.57
C LEU A 469 -12.24 11.73 8.30
N LYS A 470 -11.30 12.61 8.68
CA LYS A 470 -10.14 12.25 9.50
C LYS A 470 -10.59 11.71 10.87
N ASP A 471 -11.54 12.38 11.52
CA ASP A 471 -12.12 11.95 12.80
C ASP A 471 -12.90 10.63 12.63
N PHE A 472 -13.64 10.47 11.53
CA PHE A 472 -14.31 9.22 11.19
C PHE A 472 -13.35 8.05 11.06
N VAL A 473 -12.17 8.24 10.47
CA VAL A 473 -11.13 7.22 10.38
C VAL A 473 -10.50 6.96 11.75
N ALA A 474 -10.14 8.02 12.47
CA ALA A 474 -9.38 7.95 13.70
C ALA A 474 -10.17 7.32 14.85
N THR A 475 -11.50 7.42 14.84
CA THR A 475 -12.35 6.91 15.92
C THR A 475 -12.39 5.36 15.89
N PRO A 476 -11.81 4.66 16.89
CA PRO A 476 -11.77 3.19 16.90
C PRO A 476 -13.04 2.57 17.50
N THR A 477 -13.92 3.39 18.09
CA THR A 477 -15.14 3.01 18.78
C THR A 477 -16.37 3.65 18.13
N GLY A 478 -17.57 3.20 18.50
CA GLY A 478 -18.82 3.69 17.90
C GLY A 478 -19.07 3.18 16.48
N CYS A 479 -20.34 3.21 16.05
CA CYS A 479 -20.75 2.66 14.76
C CYS A 479 -20.41 3.60 13.59
N ARG A 480 -19.70 3.11 12.57
CA ARG A 480 -19.37 3.87 11.35
C ARG A 480 -20.62 4.40 10.64
N ARG A 481 -21.64 3.55 10.52
CA ARG A 481 -22.91 3.88 9.86
C ARG A 481 -23.68 4.96 10.63
N ALA A 482 -23.69 4.90 11.96
CA ALA A 482 -24.24 5.97 12.80
C ALA A 482 -23.47 7.29 12.64
N HIS A 483 -22.14 7.23 12.45
CA HIS A 483 -21.33 8.42 12.21
C HIS A 483 -21.68 9.09 10.87
N ILE A 484 -21.85 8.30 9.80
CA ILE A 484 -22.31 8.78 8.49
C ILE A 484 -23.69 9.44 8.61
N LEU A 485 -24.65 8.79 9.29
CA LEU A 485 -26.01 9.35 9.46
C LEU A 485 -25.98 10.71 10.16
N ARG A 486 -25.22 10.81 11.27
CA ARG A 486 -25.06 12.08 12.00
C ARG A 486 -24.39 13.17 11.17
N PHE A 487 -23.41 12.82 10.34
CA PHE A 487 -22.75 13.78 9.45
C PHE A 487 -23.74 14.44 8.48
N PHE A 488 -24.72 13.69 7.99
CA PHE A 488 -25.79 14.20 7.11
C PHE A 488 -27.05 14.66 7.86
N ASN A 489 -26.96 14.91 9.18
CA ASN A 489 -28.09 15.34 10.03
C ASN A 489 -29.28 14.37 10.04
N GLU A 490 -29.05 13.06 9.89
CA GLU A 490 -30.10 12.04 10.01
C GLU A 490 -30.14 11.39 11.41
N GLU A 491 -31.35 11.04 11.83
CA GLU A 491 -31.55 10.23 13.03
C GLU A 491 -30.94 8.83 12.86
N VAL A 492 -30.40 8.30 13.95
CA VAL A 492 -29.77 6.98 13.95
C VAL A 492 -30.82 5.93 14.31
N PRO A 493 -31.25 5.07 13.36
CA PRO A 493 -32.36 4.13 13.58
C PRO A 493 -31.97 2.88 14.38
N PHE A 494 -30.79 2.87 15.01
CA PHE A 494 -30.26 1.72 15.74
C PHE A 494 -30.58 1.88 17.23
N PRO A 495 -31.39 1.00 17.85
CA PRO A 495 -31.82 1.14 19.26
C PRO A 495 -30.66 1.26 20.26
N ASN A 496 -29.54 0.60 19.96
CA ASN A 496 -28.30 0.55 20.72
C ASN A 496 -27.16 1.33 20.04
N GLY A 497 -27.48 2.20 19.08
CA GLY A 497 -26.52 3.03 18.34
C GLY A 497 -25.56 2.25 17.44
N ARG A 498 -25.83 0.96 17.17
CA ARG A 498 -24.92 0.04 16.47
C ARG A 498 -25.63 -0.69 15.34
N CYS A 499 -25.02 -0.70 14.15
CA CYS A 499 -25.59 -1.35 12.97
C CYS A 499 -25.30 -2.85 12.87
N GLY A 500 -24.35 -3.38 13.66
CA GLY A 500 -23.97 -4.79 13.66
C GLY A 500 -23.07 -5.24 12.49
N THR A 501 -22.88 -4.43 11.45
CA THR A 501 -22.19 -4.85 10.21
C THR A 501 -20.86 -4.13 9.93
N CYS A 502 -20.62 -2.93 10.49
CA CYS A 502 -19.36 -2.22 10.27
C CYS A 502 -18.22 -2.80 11.13
N ASP A 503 -16.98 -2.56 10.72
CA ASP A 503 -15.76 -2.96 11.44
C ASP A 503 -15.81 -2.69 12.96
N ASN A 504 -16.20 -1.48 13.39
CA ASN A 504 -16.28 -1.14 14.81
C ASN A 504 -17.38 -1.90 15.55
N CYS A 505 -18.50 -2.24 14.90
CA CYS A 505 -19.55 -3.06 15.51
C CYS A 505 -19.10 -4.52 15.62
N LEU A 506 -18.51 -5.07 14.56
CA LEU A 506 -17.98 -6.42 14.54
C LEU A 506 -16.84 -6.60 15.55
N ASN A 507 -15.92 -5.63 15.64
CA ASN A 507 -14.84 -5.62 16.63
C ASN A 507 -15.37 -5.45 18.06
N SER A 508 -16.44 -4.69 18.26
CA SER A 508 -17.04 -4.59 19.60
C SER A 508 -17.70 -5.89 20.03
N ALA A 509 -18.28 -6.65 19.10
CA ALA A 509 -18.90 -7.94 19.39
C ALA A 509 -17.86 -9.04 19.60
N LYS A 510 -16.85 -9.14 18.72
CA LYS A 510 -15.77 -10.15 18.78
C LYS A 510 -14.93 -10.04 20.05
N PHE A 511 -14.82 -8.83 20.62
CA PHE A 511 -13.96 -8.53 21.75
C PHE A 511 -14.72 -7.76 22.84
N ALA A 512 -15.97 -8.13 23.10
CA ALA A 512 -16.81 -7.48 24.12
C ALA A 512 -16.13 -7.49 25.50
N ASP A 513 -15.47 -8.61 25.83
CA ASP A 513 -14.76 -8.82 27.09
C ASP A 513 -13.39 -8.11 27.16
N ASP A 514 -12.99 -7.41 26.10
CA ASP A 514 -11.67 -6.80 25.95
C ASP A 514 -11.72 -5.42 25.29
N SER A 515 -12.79 -4.66 25.56
CA SER A 515 -13.01 -3.35 24.94
C SER A 515 -12.00 -2.29 25.38
N HIS A 516 -11.56 -2.34 26.65
CA HIS A 516 -10.58 -1.45 27.25
C HIS A 516 -9.53 -2.26 28.01
N ARG A 517 -8.28 -1.81 27.98
CA ARG A 517 -7.19 -2.35 28.79
C ARG A 517 -6.46 -1.22 29.48
N ASP A 518 -5.82 -1.54 30.60
CA ASP A 518 -4.88 -0.62 31.23
C ASP A 518 -3.56 -0.60 30.44
N PHE A 519 -3.19 0.58 29.93
CA PHE A 519 -1.95 0.83 29.23
C PHE A 519 -0.98 1.72 30.03
N ALA A 520 -1.15 1.84 31.35
CA ALA A 520 -0.30 2.68 32.20
C ALA A 520 1.20 2.37 32.03
N GLU A 521 1.61 1.09 32.08
CA GLU A 521 3.01 0.67 31.93
C GLU A 521 3.66 1.21 30.64
N PRO A 522 3.14 0.91 29.43
CA PRO A 522 3.73 1.44 28.20
C PRO A 522 3.48 2.95 28.00
N ALA A 523 2.39 3.50 28.52
CA ALA A 523 2.10 4.92 28.38
C ALA A 523 3.12 5.79 29.12
N ARG A 524 3.70 5.31 30.23
CA ARG A 524 4.78 6.03 30.95
C ARG A 524 5.97 6.33 30.06
N VAL A 525 6.37 5.39 29.19
CA VAL A 525 7.46 5.61 28.24
C VAL A 525 7.14 6.77 27.30
N VAL A 526 5.91 6.79 26.78
CA VAL A 526 5.45 7.82 25.86
C VAL A 526 5.33 9.18 26.55
N LEU A 527 4.68 9.23 27.72
CA LEU A 527 4.46 10.46 28.48
C LEU A 527 5.79 11.07 28.96
N TYR A 528 6.76 10.24 29.37
CA TYR A 528 8.10 10.71 29.73
C TYR A 528 8.85 11.30 28.53
N ALA A 529 8.83 10.62 27.38
CA ALA A 529 9.45 11.13 26.16
C ALA A 529 8.83 12.47 25.72
N VAL A 530 7.50 12.59 25.76
CA VAL A 530 6.78 13.83 25.44
C VAL A 530 7.04 14.92 26.48
N GLY A 531 7.19 14.58 27.76
CA GLY A 531 7.51 15.52 28.83
C GLY A 531 8.95 16.04 28.80
N SER A 532 9.87 15.29 28.19
CA SER A 532 11.30 15.62 28.11
C SER A 532 11.64 16.62 27.01
N VAL A 533 10.75 16.78 26.02
CA VAL A 533 10.93 17.74 24.92
C VAL A 533 10.28 19.09 25.25
N LYS A 534 10.92 20.17 24.80
CA LYS A 534 10.38 21.53 24.90
C LYS A 534 9.04 21.59 24.16
N GLN A 535 8.06 22.25 24.77
CA GLN A 535 6.76 22.50 24.16
C GLN A 535 6.93 23.11 22.75
N GLY A 536 6.23 22.57 21.76
CA GLY A 536 6.39 22.99 20.35
C GLY A 536 7.52 22.30 19.58
N ARG A 537 8.38 21.47 20.22
CA ARG A 537 9.54 20.84 19.52
C ARG A 537 9.50 19.31 19.43
N GLY A 538 8.50 18.65 20.03
CA GLY A 538 8.31 17.20 19.99
C GLY A 538 7.65 16.70 18.72
N THR A 539 8.39 16.54 17.62
CA THR A 539 7.83 15.94 16.40
C THR A 539 7.65 14.43 16.55
N MET A 540 6.75 13.83 15.76
CA MET A 540 6.56 12.36 15.75
C MET A 540 7.88 11.61 15.53
N SER A 541 8.72 12.08 14.61
CA SER A 541 10.03 11.49 14.34
C SER A 541 10.96 11.58 15.56
N ALA A 542 11.07 12.77 16.17
CA ALA A 542 11.93 12.98 17.33
C ALA A 542 11.49 12.12 18.54
N LEU A 543 10.19 12.09 18.82
CA LEU A 543 9.64 11.28 19.91
C LEU A 543 9.81 9.79 19.64
N THR A 544 9.64 9.35 18.39
CA THR A 544 9.91 7.96 18.01
C THR A 544 11.38 7.63 18.25
N SER A 545 12.33 8.49 17.86
CA SER A 545 13.76 8.29 18.14
C SER A 545 14.05 8.18 19.65
N ILE A 546 13.51 9.09 20.45
CA ILE A 546 13.68 9.08 21.92
C ILE A 546 13.11 7.78 22.52
N MET A 547 11.87 7.41 22.19
CA MET A 547 11.25 6.14 22.60
C MET A 547 11.99 4.91 22.06
N GLY A 548 12.84 5.09 21.05
CA GLY A 548 13.71 4.07 20.46
C GLY A 548 15.04 3.92 21.18
N GLY A 549 15.33 4.80 22.14
CA GLY A 549 16.60 4.84 22.85
C GLY A 549 17.69 5.60 22.10
N LYS A 550 17.31 6.54 21.22
CA LYS A 550 18.27 7.41 20.50
C LYS A 550 18.04 8.86 20.89
N ALA A 551 19.10 9.53 21.32
CA ALA A 551 19.05 10.96 21.58
C ALA A 551 18.86 11.75 20.27
N VAL A 552 18.07 12.81 20.34
CA VAL A 552 17.91 13.81 19.26
C VAL A 552 18.69 15.09 19.59
N GLU A 553 18.59 16.13 18.76
CA GLU A 553 19.34 17.37 18.95
C GLU A 553 18.99 18.09 20.27
N ASP A 554 20.00 18.50 21.02
CA ASP A 554 19.89 19.07 22.38
C ASP A 554 18.86 20.19 22.52
N TRP A 555 18.74 21.05 21.50
CA TRP A 555 17.82 22.18 21.51
C TRP A 555 16.34 21.77 21.59
N ARG A 556 16.01 20.51 21.29
CA ARG A 556 14.65 19.97 21.39
C ARG A 556 14.23 19.66 22.81
N TYR A 557 15.16 19.42 23.73
CA TYR A 557 14.85 19.05 25.10
C TYR A 557 14.47 20.28 25.94
N THR A 558 13.75 20.04 27.03
CA THR A 558 13.51 21.08 28.03
C THR A 558 14.85 21.54 28.62
N PRO A 559 15.10 22.86 28.76
CA PRO A 559 16.36 23.37 29.31
C PRO A 559 16.72 22.71 30.64
N GLY A 560 17.95 22.23 30.77
CA GLY A 560 18.46 21.55 31.96
C GLY A 560 18.34 20.01 31.94
N LEU A 561 17.69 19.42 30.93
CA LEU A 561 17.70 17.97 30.74
C LEU A 561 18.88 17.51 29.88
N ASN A 562 19.54 16.44 30.31
CA ASN A 562 20.59 15.77 29.54
C ASN A 562 19.96 14.72 28.59
N PRO A 563 20.18 14.82 27.27
CA PRO A 563 19.63 13.87 26.29
C PRO A 563 19.97 12.40 26.59
N ASN A 564 21.16 12.11 27.10
CA ASN A 564 21.60 10.76 27.41
C ASN A 564 20.90 10.18 28.64
N GLU A 565 20.62 11.02 29.64
CA GLU A 565 19.85 10.63 30.83
C GLU A 565 18.39 10.35 30.48
N VAL A 566 17.79 11.17 29.60
CA VAL A 566 16.43 10.94 29.09
C VAL A 566 16.35 9.59 28.38
N VAL A 567 17.31 9.29 27.51
CA VAL A 567 17.36 8.00 26.79
C VAL A 567 17.58 6.82 27.73
N ALA A 568 18.43 6.96 28.75
CA ALA A 568 18.66 5.92 29.76
C ALA A 568 17.39 5.64 30.57
N GLU A 569 16.65 6.67 30.97
CA GLU A 569 15.40 6.52 31.72
C GLU A 569 14.29 5.93 30.84
N VAL A 570 14.21 6.30 29.56
CA VAL A 570 13.33 5.63 28.59
C VAL A 570 13.65 4.14 28.48
N ALA A 571 14.93 3.77 28.42
CA ALA A 571 15.34 2.37 28.37
C ALA A 571 14.95 1.62 29.65
N ARG A 572 15.11 2.25 30.83
CA ARG A 572 14.66 1.70 32.12
C ARG A 572 13.14 1.46 32.13
N LEU A 573 12.34 2.47 31.78
CA LEU A 573 10.88 2.36 31.71
C LEU A 573 10.42 1.30 30.71
N LYS A 574 11.12 1.15 29.57
CA LYS A 574 10.83 0.07 28.59
C LYS A 574 11.16 -1.31 29.13
N ASN A 575 12.17 -1.43 30.00
CA ASN A 575 12.50 -2.71 30.63
C ASN A 575 11.44 -3.14 31.63
N ASP A 576 10.84 -2.19 32.35
CA ASP A 576 9.77 -2.42 33.32
C ASP A 576 8.47 -2.96 32.68
N ILE A 577 8.25 -2.74 31.38
CA ILE A 577 7.08 -3.28 30.65
C ILE A 577 7.16 -4.82 30.66
N LYS A 578 6.16 -5.48 31.25
CA LYS A 578 6.11 -6.96 31.32
C LYS A 578 5.93 -7.60 29.95
N ASN A 579 5.06 -7.04 29.12
CA ASN A 579 4.81 -7.53 27.78
C ASN A 579 5.90 -7.07 26.81
N ARG A 580 6.81 -7.97 26.42
CA ARG A 580 7.93 -7.69 25.50
C ARG A 580 7.49 -7.04 24.18
N LYS A 581 6.27 -7.31 23.70
CA LYS A 581 5.73 -6.78 22.43
C LYS A 581 5.30 -5.31 22.54
N MET A 582 4.85 -4.87 23.73
CA MET A 582 4.51 -3.46 24.01
C MET A 582 5.75 -2.55 24.11
N LYS A 583 6.96 -3.12 24.05
CA LYS A 583 8.23 -2.39 23.98
C LYS A 583 8.56 -1.91 22.55
N SER A 584 7.82 -2.37 21.55
CA SER A 584 8.12 -2.10 20.15
C SER A 584 7.95 -0.61 19.82
N GLN A 585 8.80 -0.10 18.93
CA GLN A 585 8.71 1.27 18.43
C GLN A 585 7.34 1.57 17.79
N ALA A 586 6.83 0.63 17.00
CA ALA A 586 5.54 0.75 16.33
C ALA A 586 4.38 0.85 17.32
N PHE A 587 4.40 0.02 18.37
CA PHE A 587 3.40 0.06 19.43
C PHE A 587 3.40 1.40 20.17
N LEU A 588 4.57 1.88 20.60
CA LEU A 588 4.69 3.15 21.32
C LEU A 588 4.26 4.36 20.46
N LYS A 589 4.54 4.32 19.15
CA LYS A 589 4.07 5.32 18.18
C LYS A 589 2.54 5.34 18.06
N ASN A 590 1.91 4.17 18.00
CA ASN A 590 0.45 4.06 17.95
C ASN A 590 -0.17 4.51 19.29
N LEU A 591 0.44 4.13 20.41
CA LEU A 591 0.00 4.56 21.74
C LEU A 591 0.09 6.08 21.92
N LEU A 592 1.11 6.75 21.38
CA LEU A 592 1.19 8.21 21.35
C LEU A 592 -0.03 8.84 20.65
N SER A 593 -0.46 8.27 19.53
CA SER A 593 -1.62 8.76 18.78
C SER A 593 -2.92 8.54 19.58
N LEU A 594 -3.04 7.41 20.28
CA LEU A 594 -4.18 7.12 21.15
C LEU A 594 -4.24 8.04 22.37
N LEU A 595 -3.10 8.26 23.03
CA LEU A 595 -2.98 9.20 24.15
C LEU A 595 -3.29 10.65 23.71
N ALA A 596 -2.97 11.00 22.46
CA ALA A 596 -3.36 12.30 21.91
C ALA A 596 -4.87 12.41 21.71
N THR A 597 -5.50 11.37 21.17
CA THR A 597 -6.96 11.30 20.96
C THR A 597 -7.72 11.38 22.29
N GLU A 598 -7.24 10.68 23.33
CA GLU A 598 -7.84 10.66 24.66
C GLU A 598 -7.44 11.87 25.55
N GLY A 599 -6.71 12.83 24.99
CA GLY A 599 -6.37 14.10 25.64
C GLY A 599 -5.26 14.05 26.70
N TYR A 600 -4.51 12.95 26.81
CA TYR A 600 -3.30 12.87 27.63
C TYR A 600 -2.11 13.60 26.99
N VAL A 601 -2.09 13.68 25.67
CA VAL A 601 -1.09 14.41 24.88
C VAL A 601 -1.82 15.42 23.99
N SER A 602 -1.30 16.64 23.86
CA SER A 602 -1.79 17.61 22.89
C SER A 602 -1.06 17.42 21.58
N GLN A 603 -1.76 17.47 20.45
CA GLN A 603 -1.17 17.52 19.12
C GLN A 603 -1.51 18.87 18.46
N LYS A 604 -0.51 19.59 17.97
CA LYS A 604 -0.65 20.82 17.20
C LYS A 604 0.10 20.70 15.88
N VAL A 605 -0.42 21.25 14.80
CA VAL A 605 0.27 21.29 13.51
C VAL A 605 1.05 22.60 13.42
N GLU A 606 2.37 22.53 13.30
CA GLU A 606 3.21 23.68 12.99
C GLU A 606 3.49 23.74 11.48
N LYS A 607 3.47 24.95 10.93
CA LYS A 607 3.82 25.23 9.53
C LYS A 607 5.16 25.98 9.52
N THR A 608 6.15 25.47 8.78
CA THR A 608 7.39 26.23 8.54
C THR A 608 7.17 27.26 7.44
N LYS A 609 7.64 28.50 7.65
CA LYS A 609 7.68 29.52 6.58
C LYS A 609 8.67 29.08 5.50
N PRO A 610 8.30 29.14 4.21
CA PRO A 610 9.21 28.80 3.13
C PRO A 610 10.32 29.85 3.03
N GLY A 611 11.57 29.40 2.94
CA GLY A 611 12.63 30.18 2.30
C GLY A 611 12.40 30.20 0.79
N ALA A 612 12.85 31.25 0.11
CA ALA A 612 12.64 31.46 -1.33
C ALA A 612 12.91 30.18 -2.14
N GLY A 613 11.84 29.60 -2.71
CA GLY A 613 11.89 28.41 -3.56
C GLY A 613 11.55 27.05 -2.93
N SER A 614 11.08 26.98 -1.67
CA SER A 614 10.71 25.70 -1.01
C SER A 614 9.23 25.62 -0.64
N PHE A 615 8.66 24.41 -0.68
CA PHE A 615 7.28 24.12 -0.28
C PHE A 615 7.07 24.30 1.24
N THR A 616 5.91 24.84 1.63
CA THR A 616 5.47 24.91 3.03
C THR A 616 5.32 23.49 3.58
N ARG A 617 6.19 23.08 4.50
CA ARG A 617 6.03 21.81 5.23
C ARG A 617 5.22 22.05 6.50
N SER A 618 4.18 21.24 6.68
CA SER A 618 3.42 21.13 7.93
C SER A 618 3.87 19.88 8.68
N PHE A 619 4.02 19.96 10.00
CA PHE A 619 4.33 18.79 10.83
C PHE A 619 3.61 18.84 12.18
N GLY A 620 3.17 17.67 12.65
CA GLY A 620 2.57 17.52 13.97
C GLY A 620 3.63 17.58 15.07
N VAL A 621 3.37 18.43 16.06
CA VAL A 621 4.13 18.56 17.28
C VAL A 621 3.26 18.15 18.46
N TYR A 622 3.84 17.36 19.35
CA TYR A 622 3.19 16.80 20.53
C TYR A 622 3.70 17.49 21.80
N GLY A 623 2.80 17.63 22.76
CA GLY A 623 3.09 18.22 24.07
C GLY A 623 2.28 17.56 25.18
N LEU A 624 2.79 17.57 26.41
CA LEU A 624 2.14 16.90 27.54
C LEU A 624 1.03 17.78 28.14
N THR A 625 -0.21 17.29 28.22
CA THR A 625 -1.35 18.00 28.81
C THR A 625 -1.36 17.89 30.34
N THR A 626 -2.23 18.65 31.02
CA THR A 626 -2.44 18.51 32.47
C THR A 626 -2.90 17.10 32.85
N LYS A 627 -3.80 16.51 32.06
CA LYS A 627 -4.26 15.12 32.20
C LYS A 627 -3.08 14.15 32.07
N GLY A 628 -2.25 14.29 31.03
CA GLY A 628 -1.05 13.48 30.83
C GLY A 628 -0.04 13.57 31.97
N ARG A 629 0.22 14.79 32.46
CA ARG A 629 1.13 15.02 33.61
C ARG A 629 0.61 14.35 34.87
N SER A 630 -0.67 14.52 35.18
CA SER A 630 -1.28 13.91 36.37
C SER A 630 -1.22 12.38 36.31
N ALA A 631 -1.50 11.77 35.16
CA ALA A 631 -1.42 10.34 34.97
C ALA A 631 0.01 9.79 35.10
N PHE A 632 0.99 10.53 34.58
CA PHE A 632 2.40 10.15 34.70
C PHE A 632 2.91 10.21 36.15
N ILE A 633 2.55 11.26 36.90
CA ILE A 633 3.01 11.46 38.29
C ILE A 633 2.32 10.48 39.25
N SER A 634 1.01 10.31 39.11
CA SER A 634 0.22 9.46 40.01
C SER A 634 0.37 7.97 39.74
N ASN A 635 0.99 7.59 38.61
CA ASN A 635 1.06 6.21 38.14
C ASN A 635 -0.33 5.52 38.09
N SER A 636 -1.36 6.31 37.82
CA SER A 636 -2.75 5.85 37.75
C SER A 636 -2.97 4.93 36.54
N ALA A 637 -3.87 3.96 36.68
CA ALA A 637 -4.32 3.15 35.55
C ALA A 637 -4.79 4.04 34.39
N ILE A 638 -4.34 3.74 33.17
CA ILE A 638 -4.72 4.45 31.95
C ILE A 638 -5.55 3.47 31.13
N SER A 639 -6.84 3.41 31.45
CA SER A 639 -7.82 2.62 30.69
C SER A 639 -8.05 3.28 29.33
N LEU A 640 -7.56 2.64 28.26
CA LEU A 640 -7.77 3.09 26.89
C LEU A 640 -8.53 2.01 26.09
N PRO A 641 -9.33 2.40 25.09
CA PRO A 641 -9.93 1.44 24.18
C PRO A 641 -8.82 0.68 23.44
N VAL A 642 -8.95 -0.64 23.30
CA VAL A 642 -7.96 -1.45 22.57
C VAL A 642 -8.13 -1.19 21.07
N PRO A 643 -7.16 -0.54 20.39
CA PRO A 643 -7.27 -0.24 18.97
C PRO A 643 -7.31 -1.52 18.12
N ALA A 644 -8.03 -1.47 17.01
CA ALA A 644 -8.09 -2.58 16.05
C ALA A 644 -6.71 -2.98 15.53
N SER A 645 -5.79 -2.02 15.37
CA SER A 645 -4.40 -2.29 14.96
C SER A 645 -3.64 -3.16 15.96
N ILE A 646 -3.84 -2.95 17.27
CA ILE A 646 -3.24 -3.79 18.31
C ILE A 646 -3.83 -5.19 18.25
N ARG A 647 -5.15 -5.32 18.08
CA ARG A 647 -5.81 -6.63 17.95
C ARG A 647 -5.40 -7.38 16.69
N GLN A 648 -5.28 -6.68 15.56
CA GLN A 648 -4.79 -7.23 14.29
C GLN A 648 -3.34 -7.68 14.39
N GLU A 649 -2.49 -6.91 15.08
CA GLU A 649 -1.10 -7.29 15.34
C GLU A 649 -1.02 -8.52 16.25
N GLU A 650 -1.87 -8.59 17.30
CA GLU A 650 -2.00 -9.76 18.17
C GLU A 650 -2.49 -11.01 17.40
N GLU A 651 -3.51 -10.87 16.55
CA GLU A 651 -4.08 -11.95 15.74
C GLU A 651 -3.13 -12.43 14.64
N GLU A 652 -2.46 -11.51 13.93
CA GLU A 652 -1.43 -11.84 12.95
C GLU A 652 -0.25 -12.56 13.61
N MET A 653 0.14 -12.14 14.81
CA MET A 653 1.19 -12.83 15.55
C MET A 653 0.75 -14.20 16.02
N ARG A 654 -0.50 -14.35 16.47
CA ARG A 654 -1.06 -15.66 16.81
C ARG A 654 -1.04 -16.57 15.58
N ARG A 655 -1.45 -16.07 14.42
CA ARG A 655 -1.39 -16.79 13.14
C ARG A 655 0.05 -17.21 12.79
N LYS A 656 1.03 -16.31 12.90
CA LYS A 656 2.45 -16.64 12.66
C LYS A 656 2.99 -17.69 13.62
N VAL A 657 2.58 -17.64 14.90
CA VAL A 657 2.95 -18.66 15.89
C VAL A 657 2.31 -20.00 15.54
N GLU A 658 1.03 -20.01 15.15
CA GLU A 658 0.31 -21.21 14.71
C GLU A 658 0.88 -21.80 13.42
N GLU A 659 1.22 -20.97 12.43
CA GLU A 659 1.90 -21.37 11.19
C GLU A 659 3.28 -21.97 11.48
N LYS A 660 4.08 -21.33 12.34
CA LYS A 660 5.40 -21.84 12.74
C LYS A 660 5.27 -23.14 13.52
N ALA A 661 4.28 -23.26 14.41
CA ALA A 661 3.99 -24.49 15.14
C ALA A 661 3.52 -25.61 14.20
N ALA A 662 2.72 -25.30 13.18
CA ALA A 662 2.29 -26.26 12.16
C ALA A 662 3.45 -26.74 11.30
N LYS A 663 4.32 -25.83 10.82
CA LYS A 663 5.55 -26.17 10.11
C LYS A 663 6.46 -27.05 10.97
N MET A 664 6.59 -26.72 12.25
CA MET A 664 7.41 -27.48 13.19
C MET A 664 6.87 -28.88 13.45
N LYS A 665 5.55 -29.09 13.47
CA LYS A 665 4.97 -30.45 13.55
C LYS A 665 5.36 -31.31 12.35
N ILE A 666 5.45 -30.73 11.15
CA ILE A 666 5.87 -31.44 9.93
C ILE A 666 7.37 -31.79 10.01
N VAL A 667 8.21 -30.82 10.39
CA VAL A 667 9.66 -31.02 10.58
C VAL A 667 9.93 -32.11 11.62
N ALA A 668 9.27 -32.02 12.78
CA ALA A 668 9.32 -33.02 13.85
C ALA A 668 8.98 -34.44 13.34
N LYS A 669 7.88 -34.56 12.59
CA LYS A 669 7.45 -35.84 12.00
C LYS A 669 8.49 -36.39 11.01
N ASN A 670 8.99 -35.56 10.09
CA ASN A 670 9.99 -35.98 9.09
C ASN A 670 11.28 -36.48 9.74
N VAL A 671 11.76 -35.77 10.77
CA VAL A 671 12.95 -36.18 11.52
C VAL A 671 12.70 -37.47 12.29
N SER A 672 11.55 -37.59 12.97
CA SER A 672 11.20 -38.83 13.68
C SER A 672 11.11 -40.04 12.75
N GLU A 673 10.51 -39.89 11.56
CA GLU A 673 10.37 -40.97 10.58
C GLU A 673 11.71 -41.39 9.98
N LYS A 674 12.60 -40.43 9.65
CA LYS A 674 13.88 -40.72 9.01
C LYS A 674 14.99 -41.16 9.97
N VAL A 675 14.94 -40.68 11.22
CA VAL A 675 16.06 -40.77 12.16
C VAL A 675 15.68 -41.54 13.43
N GLY A 676 14.41 -41.86 13.65
CA GLY A 676 13.95 -42.64 14.80
C GLY A 676 14.18 -41.95 16.14
N LEU A 677 14.11 -40.61 16.18
CA LEU A 677 14.18 -39.80 17.41
C LEU A 677 12.78 -39.33 17.80
N ASN A 678 12.46 -39.28 19.09
CA ASN A 678 11.16 -38.79 19.54
C ASN A 678 11.12 -37.25 19.47
N ALA A 679 10.18 -36.70 18.69
CA ALA A 679 10.07 -35.27 18.46
C ALA A 679 9.14 -34.57 19.46
N ASP A 680 9.28 -34.89 20.73
CA ASP A 680 8.46 -34.31 21.78
C ASP A 680 8.94 -32.88 22.12
N ILE A 681 8.36 -31.91 21.42
CA ILE A 681 8.68 -30.49 21.61
C ILE A 681 8.03 -30.02 22.94
N PRO A 682 8.80 -29.42 23.86
CA PRO A 682 8.27 -28.90 25.13
C PRO A 682 7.10 -27.94 24.94
N LYS A 683 6.14 -27.96 25.87
CA LYS A 683 4.94 -27.10 25.83
C LYS A 683 5.32 -25.61 25.76
N GLU A 684 6.34 -25.19 26.52
CA GLU A 684 6.85 -23.82 26.49
C GLU A 684 7.45 -23.42 25.13
N GLU A 685 8.16 -24.32 24.43
CA GLU A 685 8.69 -24.02 23.09
C GLU A 685 7.55 -23.94 22.05
N LYS A 686 6.47 -24.73 22.23
CA LYS A 686 5.25 -24.65 21.40
C LYS A 686 4.53 -23.31 21.61
N GLU A 687 4.40 -22.85 22.85
CA GLU A 687 3.73 -21.60 23.20
C GLU A 687 4.54 -20.35 22.83
N ASN A 688 5.88 -20.43 22.90
CA ASN A 688 6.79 -19.34 22.54
C ASN A 688 7.14 -19.28 21.03
N GLY A 689 6.68 -20.26 20.24
CA GLY A 689 6.97 -20.34 18.81
C GLY A 689 8.43 -20.69 18.48
N GLY A 690 9.14 -21.37 19.39
CA GLY A 690 10.50 -21.86 19.16
C GLY A 690 11.38 -21.90 20.42
N GLY A 691 12.54 -22.55 20.29
CA GLY A 691 13.52 -22.80 21.35
C GLY A 691 14.64 -23.74 20.89
N LYS A 692 15.39 -24.32 21.83
CA LYS A 692 16.60 -25.11 21.50
C LYS A 692 16.25 -26.44 20.83
N VAL A 693 15.13 -27.06 21.20
CA VAL A 693 14.70 -28.35 20.63
C VAL A 693 14.22 -28.17 19.19
N THR A 694 13.37 -27.17 18.96
CA THR A 694 12.87 -26.83 17.62
C THR A 694 13.97 -26.44 16.63
N GLN A 695 14.97 -25.65 17.05
CA GLN A 695 16.14 -25.32 16.21
C GLN A 695 16.97 -26.55 15.83
N SER A 696 17.12 -27.50 16.76
CA SER A 696 17.90 -28.73 16.52
C SER A 696 17.24 -29.60 15.45
N PHE A 697 15.91 -29.68 15.45
CA PHE A 697 15.16 -30.46 14.46
C PHE A 697 15.09 -29.78 13.08
N GLU A 698 14.93 -28.45 13.03
CA GLU A 698 15.01 -27.70 11.76
C GLU A 698 16.38 -27.88 11.09
N MET A 699 17.46 -27.75 11.87
CA MET A 699 18.82 -27.96 11.38
C MET A 699 19.01 -29.35 10.78
N LEU A 700 18.48 -30.39 11.45
CA LEU A 700 18.59 -31.77 11.00
C LEU A 700 17.74 -32.06 9.75
N ASP A 701 16.51 -31.56 9.68
CA ASP A 701 15.63 -31.69 8.50
C ASP A 701 16.23 -30.97 7.28
N THR A 702 16.82 -29.79 7.47
CA THR A 702 17.55 -29.08 6.40
C THR A 702 18.77 -29.86 5.96
N TYR A 703 19.57 -30.40 6.89
CA TYR A 703 20.73 -31.20 6.55
C TYR A 703 20.35 -32.47 5.77
N LEU A 704 19.33 -33.20 6.22
CA LEU A 704 18.82 -34.41 5.55
C LEU A 704 18.18 -34.15 4.18
N LYS A 705 17.87 -32.90 3.84
CA LYS A 705 17.37 -32.53 2.52
C LYS A 705 18.49 -32.16 1.55
N ASN A 706 19.57 -31.58 2.06
CA ASN A 706 20.60 -30.96 1.23
C ASN A 706 21.93 -31.74 1.22
N ALA A 707 22.14 -32.67 2.15
CA ALA A 707 23.37 -33.46 2.21
C ALA A 707 23.36 -34.59 1.16
N THR A 708 24.54 -34.94 0.64
CA THR A 708 24.70 -36.09 -0.26
C THR A 708 24.30 -37.41 0.43
N PRO A 709 23.92 -38.46 -0.31
CA PRO A 709 23.52 -39.74 0.27
C PRO A 709 24.55 -40.33 1.25
N GLU A 710 25.83 -40.12 1.00
CA GLU A 710 26.95 -40.60 1.85
C GLU A 710 26.99 -39.84 3.19
N LYS A 711 26.82 -38.52 3.15
CA LYS A 711 26.76 -37.67 4.35
C LYS A 711 25.50 -37.93 5.18
N GLN A 712 24.38 -38.26 4.52
CA GLN A 712 23.16 -38.68 5.20
C GLN A 712 23.35 -40.04 5.89
N ALA A 713 23.95 -41.02 5.20
CA ALA A 713 24.25 -42.33 5.78
C ALA A 713 25.19 -42.21 6.99
N SER A 714 26.24 -41.39 6.89
CA SER A 714 27.15 -41.18 8.02
C SER A 714 26.46 -40.49 9.20
N LEU A 715 25.57 -39.53 8.96
CA LEU A 715 24.80 -38.89 10.02
C LEU A 715 23.89 -39.90 10.73
N LEU A 716 23.24 -40.79 9.99
CA LEU A 716 22.36 -41.82 10.55
C LEU A 716 23.14 -42.85 11.39
N ASP A 717 24.27 -43.32 10.89
CA ASP A 717 25.16 -44.23 11.64
C ASP A 717 25.68 -43.56 12.92
N LEU A 718 26.09 -42.29 12.85
CA LEU A 718 26.49 -41.51 14.04
C LEU A 718 25.36 -41.38 15.06
N ILE A 719 24.12 -41.19 14.61
CA ILE A 719 22.96 -41.13 15.50
C ILE A 719 22.72 -42.46 16.19
N GLU A 720 22.82 -43.57 15.47
CA GLU A 720 22.69 -44.92 16.05
C GLU A 720 23.82 -45.23 17.04
N VAL A 721 25.06 -44.80 16.75
CA VAL A 721 26.19 -44.90 17.69
C VAL A 721 25.90 -44.16 18.99
N VAL A 722 25.40 -42.92 18.91
CA VAL A 722 25.04 -42.15 20.11
C VAL A 722 23.87 -42.78 20.87
N LYS A 723 22.86 -43.33 20.18
CA LYS A 723 21.73 -44.06 20.80
C LYS A 723 22.18 -45.33 21.52
N ALA A 724 23.03 -46.13 20.88
CA ALA A 724 23.57 -47.37 21.45
C ALA A 724 24.45 -47.08 22.66
N TRP A 725 25.32 -46.07 22.55
CA TRP A 725 26.12 -45.57 23.68
C TRP A 725 25.23 -45.10 24.83
N ARG A 726 24.19 -44.29 24.54
CA ARG A 726 23.23 -43.82 25.55
C ARG A 726 22.57 -44.96 26.29
N ALA A 727 22.10 -45.99 25.57
CA ALA A 727 21.46 -47.16 26.17
C ALA A 727 22.41 -47.93 27.08
N LYS A 728 23.66 -48.15 26.63
CA LYS A 728 24.69 -48.83 27.42
C LYS A 728 25.04 -48.05 28.70
N THR A 729 25.30 -46.75 28.58
CA THR A 729 25.64 -45.89 29.72
C THR A 729 24.48 -45.74 30.70
N ALA A 730 23.23 -45.74 30.23
CA ALA A 730 22.04 -45.73 31.08
C ALA A 730 21.97 -46.97 31.99
N VAL A 731 22.25 -48.16 31.43
CA VAL A 731 22.31 -49.42 32.17
C VAL A 731 23.47 -49.42 33.18
N GLU A 732 24.68 -49.06 32.74
CA GLU A 732 25.88 -49.01 33.60
C GLU A 732 25.70 -48.07 34.79
N LYS A 733 25.04 -46.93 34.59
CA LYS A 733 24.82 -45.91 35.63
C LYS A 733 23.49 -46.02 36.36
N THR A 734 22.65 -46.98 36.01
CA THR A 734 21.30 -47.17 36.60
C THR A 734 20.45 -45.87 36.56
N ILE A 735 20.48 -45.17 35.42
CA ILE A 735 19.67 -43.96 35.20
C ILE A 735 18.86 -44.09 33.90
N ALA A 736 17.74 -43.38 33.80
CA ALA A 736 16.95 -43.38 32.56
C ALA A 736 17.78 -42.85 31.37
N PRO A 737 17.63 -43.41 30.14
CA PRO A 737 18.38 -42.96 28.96
C PRO A 737 18.30 -41.46 28.69
N VAL A 738 17.15 -40.83 28.92
CA VAL A 738 16.95 -39.38 28.76
C VAL A 738 17.83 -38.54 29.71
N ASN A 739 18.19 -39.08 30.87
CA ASN A 739 19.08 -38.42 31.84
C ASN A 739 20.56 -38.56 31.48
N VAL A 740 20.91 -39.47 30.56
CA VAL A 740 22.25 -39.54 29.95
C VAL A 740 22.37 -38.48 28.85
N CYS A 741 21.45 -38.48 27.88
CA CYS A 741 21.28 -37.40 26.91
C CYS A 741 19.88 -37.44 26.26
N THR A 742 19.32 -36.25 25.97
CA THR A 742 18.01 -36.12 25.31
C THR A 742 18.11 -36.44 23.82
N ASP A 743 17.00 -36.80 23.17
CA ASP A 743 16.97 -37.03 21.71
C ASP A 743 17.40 -35.78 20.91
N SER A 744 17.12 -34.58 21.41
CA SER A 744 17.62 -33.33 20.84
C SER A 744 19.14 -33.14 21.01
N ALA A 745 19.73 -33.66 22.08
CA ALA A 745 21.18 -33.68 22.26
C ALA A 745 21.85 -34.71 21.34
N ILE A 746 21.21 -35.86 21.10
CA ILE A 746 21.67 -36.84 20.11
C ILE A 746 21.78 -36.19 18.72
N ALA A 747 20.74 -35.48 18.29
CA ALA A 747 20.73 -34.78 17.00
C ALA A 747 21.89 -33.76 16.88
N ARG A 748 22.13 -32.95 17.92
CA ARG A 748 23.23 -31.96 17.92
C ARG A 748 24.60 -32.61 17.94
N ILE A 749 24.79 -33.66 18.74
CA ILE A 749 26.06 -34.38 18.85
C ILE A 749 26.42 -35.04 17.52
N ALA A 750 25.47 -35.74 16.90
CA ALA A 750 25.71 -36.39 15.62
C ALA A 750 25.97 -35.37 14.50
N TYR A 751 25.24 -34.25 14.48
CA TYR A 751 25.49 -33.17 13.52
C TYR A 751 26.90 -32.58 13.65
N VAL A 752 27.34 -32.27 14.89
CA VAL A 752 28.69 -31.77 15.15
C VAL A 752 29.75 -32.80 14.80
N ALA A 753 29.51 -34.08 15.12
CA ALA A 753 30.41 -35.18 14.80
C ALA A 753 30.52 -35.46 13.29
N ASN A 754 29.49 -35.14 12.50
CA ASN A 754 29.45 -35.29 11.05
C ASN A 754 30.11 -34.10 10.30
N GLY A 755 30.61 -33.09 11.01
CA GLY A 755 31.32 -31.95 10.45
C GLY A 755 32.80 -32.21 10.18
N ALA A 756 33.44 -31.33 9.42
CA ALA A 756 34.86 -31.43 9.05
C ALA A 756 35.85 -31.05 10.17
N GLY A 757 35.35 -30.58 11.32
CA GLY A 757 36.17 -30.17 12.46
C GLY A 757 36.68 -31.35 13.30
N GLU A 758 37.65 -31.09 14.17
CA GLU A 758 38.08 -32.07 15.17
C GLU A 758 37.00 -32.26 16.24
N ILE A 759 36.65 -33.53 16.53
CA ILE A 759 35.72 -33.86 17.61
C ILE A 759 36.50 -33.85 18.93
N THR A 760 36.16 -32.91 19.82
CA THR A 760 36.78 -32.76 21.15
C THR A 760 35.75 -32.96 22.26
N LEU A 761 36.19 -33.30 23.47
CA LEU A 761 35.29 -33.43 24.62
C LEU A 761 34.54 -32.12 24.91
N GLN A 762 35.24 -31.00 24.80
CA GLN A 762 34.69 -29.67 25.03
C GLN A 762 33.59 -29.31 24.02
N SER A 763 33.74 -29.71 22.74
CA SER A 763 32.71 -29.49 21.73
C SER A 763 31.45 -30.32 22.00
N LEU A 764 31.59 -31.54 22.52
CA LEU A 764 30.46 -32.39 22.89
C LEU A 764 29.74 -31.92 24.17
N GLU A 765 30.47 -31.49 25.18
CA GLU A 765 29.91 -30.94 26.43
C GLU A 765 29.08 -29.68 26.18
N SER A 766 29.53 -28.82 25.26
CA SER A 766 28.80 -27.61 24.84
C SER A 766 27.41 -27.89 24.26
N GLN A 767 27.16 -29.12 23.78
CA GLN A 767 25.88 -29.54 23.20
C GLN A 767 24.91 -30.17 24.23
N GLY A 768 25.31 -30.21 25.51
CA GLY A 768 24.52 -30.71 26.64
C GLY A 768 24.87 -32.13 27.10
N LEU A 769 26.03 -32.66 26.70
CA LEU A 769 26.50 -33.98 27.10
C LEU A 769 27.19 -33.93 28.47
N ARG A 770 26.69 -34.69 29.45
CA ARG A 770 27.25 -34.68 30.83
C ARG A 770 28.31 -35.75 31.11
N HIS A 771 28.38 -36.80 30.29
CA HIS A 771 29.22 -37.98 30.54
C HIS A 771 29.95 -38.47 29.28
N GLY A 772 30.49 -37.55 28.46
CA GLY A 772 30.88 -37.82 27.07
C GLY A 772 32.22 -38.52 26.81
N ALA A 773 33.06 -38.76 27.83
CA ALA A 773 34.41 -39.30 27.64
C ALA A 773 34.43 -40.66 26.91
N SER A 774 33.47 -41.53 27.19
CA SER A 774 33.34 -42.85 26.55
C SER A 774 32.65 -42.82 25.19
N LEU A 775 32.01 -41.70 24.81
CA LEU A 775 31.38 -41.54 23.50
C LEU A 775 32.39 -41.12 22.42
N LEU A 776 33.42 -40.35 22.81
CA LEU A 776 34.38 -39.77 21.88
C LEU A 776 35.10 -40.82 21.00
N PRO A 777 35.59 -41.96 21.53
CA PRO A 777 36.23 -42.99 20.69
C PRO A 777 35.25 -43.61 19.68
N LEU A 778 33.99 -43.83 20.09
CA LEU A 778 32.96 -44.43 19.24
C LEU A 778 32.58 -43.50 18.08
N LEU A 779 32.51 -42.19 18.33
CA LEU A 779 32.26 -41.20 17.29
C LEU A 779 33.42 -41.11 16.29
N LYS A 780 34.67 -41.19 16.78
CA LYS A 780 35.87 -41.21 15.92
C LYS A 780 35.91 -42.47 15.05
N GLU A 781 35.68 -43.63 15.64
CA GLU A 781 35.62 -44.91 14.92
C GLU A 781 34.53 -44.92 13.84
N CYS A 782 33.32 -44.44 14.18
CA CYS A 782 32.23 -44.30 13.21
C CYS A 782 32.60 -43.32 12.08
N ARG A 783 33.24 -42.21 12.41
CA ARG A 783 33.71 -41.23 11.43
C ARG A 783 34.77 -41.80 10.49
N ASP A 784 35.68 -42.60 11.03
CA ASP A 784 36.75 -43.28 10.28
C ASP A 784 36.18 -44.35 9.33
N LYS A 785 35.13 -45.09 9.77
CA LYS A 785 34.38 -46.05 8.94
C LYS A 785 33.75 -45.41 7.71
N HIS A 786 33.21 -44.19 7.84
CA HIS A 786 32.65 -43.43 6.72
C HIS A 786 33.70 -42.64 5.91
N GLN A 787 34.99 -42.85 6.18
CA GLN A 787 36.10 -42.10 5.57
C GLN A 787 35.95 -40.57 5.70
N ILE A 788 35.29 -40.09 6.77
CA ILE A 788 35.31 -38.65 7.12
C ILE A 788 36.61 -38.36 7.89
N VAL A 789 37.72 -38.86 7.34
CA VAL A 789 39.08 -38.51 7.75
C VAL A 789 39.58 -37.55 6.69
N THR A 790 39.95 -36.35 7.13
CA THR A 790 40.75 -35.39 6.40
C THR A 790 42.00 -36.13 5.87
N ARG A 791 41.96 -36.60 4.62
CA ARG A 791 43.12 -37.21 3.96
C ARG A 791 44.18 -36.14 3.79
N ILE A 792 45.19 -36.14 4.65
CA ILE A 792 46.53 -35.71 4.27
C ILE A 792 47.15 -36.93 3.57
N VAL A 793 47.12 -36.93 2.23
CA VAL A 793 47.93 -37.83 1.40
C VAL A 793 48.62 -36.98 0.35
N THR A 794 49.95 -36.97 0.43
CA THR A 794 50.88 -36.45 -0.55
C THR A 794 50.84 -37.30 -1.82
N THR A 795 50.62 -36.66 -2.99
CA THR A 795 51.08 -37.02 -4.36
C THR A 795 50.58 -38.37 -4.97
N VAL A 796 50.08 -38.53 -6.21
CA VAL A 796 50.10 -37.78 -7.49
C VAL A 796 48.91 -38.26 -8.39
N VAL A 797 48.51 -37.42 -9.36
CA VAL A 797 47.85 -37.66 -10.68
C VAL A 797 46.31 -37.74 -10.77
N ASP A 798 45.77 -36.77 -11.53
CA ASP A 798 44.55 -36.71 -12.36
C ASP A 798 43.13 -36.85 -11.76
N GLY A 799 42.59 -35.69 -11.34
CA GLY A 799 41.43 -35.03 -11.97
C GLY A 799 40.00 -35.55 -11.65
N SER A 800 39.05 -34.79 -11.10
CA SER A 800 39.02 -33.45 -10.48
C SER A 800 37.61 -33.15 -9.94
N GLU A 801 37.50 -32.44 -8.81
CA GLU A 801 36.69 -31.20 -8.74
C GLU A 801 37.60 -30.08 -8.20
N PRO A 802 37.59 -28.86 -8.80
CA PRO A 802 38.68 -27.90 -8.65
C PRO A 802 38.47 -26.95 -7.47
N VAL A 803 39.23 -27.15 -6.39
CA VAL A 803 39.46 -26.14 -5.36
C VAL A 803 40.78 -25.45 -5.71
N ILE A 804 40.77 -24.12 -5.82
CA ILE A 804 42.01 -23.34 -6.01
C ILE A 804 42.84 -23.49 -4.74
N GLN A 805 43.89 -24.31 -4.80
CA GLN A 805 44.84 -24.54 -3.73
C GLN A 805 46.08 -23.68 -4.01
N ILE A 806 46.27 -22.60 -3.23
CA ILE A 806 47.56 -21.88 -3.25
C ILE A 806 48.58 -22.80 -2.56
N GLY A 807 49.54 -23.34 -3.32
CA GLY A 807 50.59 -24.21 -2.80
C GLY A 807 51.54 -23.49 -1.83
N ASP A 808 52.21 -24.26 -0.97
CA ASP A 808 53.18 -23.79 0.03
C ASP A 808 54.45 -23.11 -0.56
N SER A 809 54.51 -22.91 -1.88
CA SER A 809 55.64 -22.36 -2.63
C SER A 809 55.47 -20.92 -3.12
N PHE A 810 54.33 -20.25 -2.86
CA PHE A 810 54.16 -18.84 -3.21
C PHE A 810 54.88 -17.92 -2.21
N VAL A 811 55.88 -17.19 -2.68
CA VAL A 811 56.59 -16.15 -1.92
C VAL A 811 56.24 -14.79 -2.51
N PRO A 812 55.49 -13.93 -1.79
CA PRO A 812 55.02 -12.66 -2.33
C PRO A 812 56.18 -11.68 -2.59
N GLY A 813 56.13 -10.98 -3.73
CA GLY A 813 57.05 -9.88 -4.06
C GLY A 813 56.68 -8.56 -3.36
N ILE A 814 57.66 -7.70 -3.11
CA ILE A 814 57.49 -6.41 -2.41
C ILE A 814 56.63 -5.46 -3.25
N VAL A 815 55.63 -4.84 -2.63
CA VAL A 815 54.75 -3.83 -3.26
C VAL A 815 55.27 -2.41 -2.96
N PRO A 816 55.79 -1.65 -3.94
CA PRO A 816 56.25 -0.28 -3.71
C PRO A 816 55.07 0.69 -3.54
N GLY A 817 55.12 1.58 -2.54
CA GLY A 817 54.25 2.77 -2.46
C GLY A 817 53.09 2.72 -1.45
N HIS A 818 52.94 1.67 -0.65
CA HIS A 818 51.90 1.64 0.40
C HIS A 818 52.27 2.49 1.63
N LYS A 819 51.26 3.13 2.24
CA LYS A 819 51.42 3.92 3.48
C LYS A 819 52.02 3.07 4.61
N LYS A 820 52.93 3.68 5.39
CA LYS A 820 53.63 3.06 6.53
C LYS A 820 52.60 2.43 7.50
N PRO A 821 52.73 1.14 7.86
CA PRO A 821 51.76 0.47 8.73
C PRO A 821 51.73 1.08 10.14
N SER A 822 50.59 0.97 10.82
CA SER A 822 50.40 1.52 12.16
C SER A 822 51.13 0.69 13.22
N LYS A 823 51.55 1.31 14.33
CA LYS A 823 52.21 0.64 15.46
C LYS A 823 51.39 -0.54 16.03
N TYR A 824 50.06 -0.47 15.94
CA TYR A 824 49.16 -1.53 16.39
C TYR A 824 49.14 -2.75 15.46
N ALA A 825 49.35 -2.55 14.15
CA ALA A 825 49.43 -3.64 13.19
C ALA A 825 50.73 -4.45 13.36
N GLU A 826 51.82 -3.77 13.70
CA GLU A 826 53.11 -4.41 14.00
C GLU A 826 53.02 -5.29 15.27
N GLU A 827 52.41 -4.77 16.34
CA GLU A 827 52.21 -5.53 17.58
C GLU A 827 51.32 -6.77 17.37
N ARG A 828 50.33 -6.69 16.47
CA ARG A 828 49.45 -7.82 16.11
C ARG A 828 50.18 -8.89 15.30
N LEU A 829 51.07 -8.51 14.38
CA LEU A 829 51.92 -9.44 13.65
C LEU A 829 52.86 -10.21 14.59
N GLU A 830 53.42 -9.53 15.60
CA GLU A 830 54.31 -10.16 16.55
C GLU A 830 53.58 -11.17 17.45
N LYS A 831 52.35 -10.85 17.89
CA LYS A 831 51.47 -11.80 18.59
C LYS A 831 51.11 -13.00 17.71
N PHE A 832 50.85 -12.79 16.42
CA PHE A 832 50.60 -13.86 15.45
C PHE A 832 51.84 -14.76 15.24
N ARG A 833 53.03 -14.18 15.08
CA ARG A 833 54.29 -14.94 14.94
C ARG A 833 54.65 -15.75 16.19
N ASN A 834 54.18 -15.32 17.36
CA ASN A 834 54.28 -16.07 18.62
C ASN A 834 53.23 -17.19 18.75
N GLY A 835 52.46 -17.50 17.70
CA GLY A 835 51.58 -18.65 17.62
C GLY A 835 50.15 -18.43 18.14
N MET A 836 49.75 -17.18 18.41
CA MET A 836 48.36 -16.87 18.78
C MET A 836 47.45 -16.76 17.56
N ASP A 837 46.25 -17.31 17.66
CA ASP A 837 45.23 -17.19 16.62
C ASP A 837 44.51 -15.83 16.62
N PHE A 838 43.89 -15.44 15.50
CA PHE A 838 43.23 -14.13 15.39
C PHE A 838 42.11 -13.88 16.40
N PRO A 839 41.25 -14.87 16.75
CA PRO A 839 40.29 -14.71 17.85
C PRO A 839 40.97 -14.41 19.19
N THR A 840 42.09 -15.07 19.50
CA THR A 840 42.85 -14.85 20.74
C THR A 840 43.50 -13.47 20.76
N ILE A 841 44.08 -13.02 19.64
CA ILE A 841 44.65 -11.67 19.50
C ILE A 841 43.57 -10.59 19.61
N ALA A 842 42.37 -10.85 19.06
CA ALA A 842 41.22 -9.97 19.14
C ALA A 842 40.69 -9.81 20.57
N LEU A 843 40.79 -10.86 21.40
CA LEU A 843 40.34 -10.86 22.80
C LEU A 843 41.33 -10.19 23.76
N GLN A 844 42.62 -10.06 23.39
CA GLN A 844 43.67 -9.57 24.29
C GLN A 844 43.94 -8.05 24.24
N ASN A 845 43.22 -7.25 23.43
CA ASN A 845 43.47 -5.81 23.30
C ASN A 845 42.42 -4.92 24.00
N LEU A 846 42.87 -4.16 25.01
CA LEU A 846 42.24 -2.95 25.57
C LEU A 846 42.51 -1.73 24.64
N PRO A 847 41.60 -0.76 24.39
CA PRO A 847 40.36 -0.43 25.09
C PRO A 847 39.06 -0.56 24.25
N LYS A 848 39.09 -1.16 23.06
CA LYS A 848 37.89 -1.44 22.25
C LYS A 848 37.96 -2.84 21.63
N PRO A 849 36.85 -3.61 21.62
CA PRO A 849 36.80 -4.91 20.96
C PRO A 849 37.01 -4.74 19.45
N VAL A 850 37.93 -5.52 18.89
CA VAL A 850 38.26 -5.54 17.45
C VAL A 850 37.91 -6.92 16.90
N GLN A 851 37.29 -6.98 15.73
CA GLN A 851 36.90 -8.27 15.13
C GLN A 851 38.13 -9.01 14.58
N ALA A 852 38.11 -10.35 14.62
CA ALA A 852 39.21 -11.19 14.14
C ALA A 852 39.58 -10.91 12.67
N GLY A 853 38.59 -10.59 11.81
CA GLY A 853 38.85 -10.21 10.41
C GLY A 853 39.64 -8.89 10.26
N THR A 854 39.52 -7.97 11.22
CA THR A 854 40.33 -6.74 11.24
C THR A 854 41.78 -7.04 11.63
N ILE A 855 42.01 -7.99 12.55
CA ILE A 855 43.37 -8.46 12.91
C ILE A 855 44.04 -9.15 11.71
N ALA A 856 43.30 -9.98 10.98
CA ALA A 856 43.80 -10.65 9.76
C ALA A 856 44.26 -9.63 8.71
N THR A 857 43.46 -8.59 8.49
CA THR A 857 43.77 -7.51 7.53
C THR A 857 45.03 -6.73 7.92
N ASP A 858 45.19 -6.41 9.20
CA ASP A 858 46.37 -5.70 9.71
C ASP A 858 47.65 -6.55 9.57
N VAL A 859 47.59 -7.82 9.94
CA VAL A 859 48.72 -8.76 9.81
C VAL A 859 49.14 -8.92 8.36
N LEU A 860 48.17 -9.09 7.44
CA LEU A 860 48.43 -9.19 6.00
C LEU A 860 49.07 -7.90 5.46
N SER A 861 48.62 -6.73 5.93
CA SER A 861 49.14 -5.44 5.48
C SER A 861 50.62 -5.23 5.86
N VAL A 862 51.05 -5.71 7.02
CA VAL A 862 52.45 -5.56 7.49
C VAL A 862 53.37 -6.56 6.78
N LEU A 863 52.92 -7.81 6.59
CA LEU A 863 53.66 -8.86 5.87
C LEU A 863 53.98 -8.45 4.42
N LEU A 864 53.19 -7.56 3.83
CA LEU A 864 53.30 -7.17 2.42
C LEU A 864 53.97 -5.80 2.19
N THR A 865 54.25 -5.02 3.25
CA THR A 865 54.73 -3.63 3.11
C THR A 865 56.10 -3.32 3.68
N ARG A 866 56.62 -4.06 4.68
CA ARG A 866 57.83 -3.62 5.41
C ARG A 866 58.95 -4.65 5.55
N GLU A 867 58.65 -5.94 5.63
CA GLU A 867 59.66 -6.99 5.77
C GLU A 867 59.75 -7.79 4.48
N GLY A 868 60.88 -7.69 3.79
CA GLY A 868 61.06 -8.24 2.45
C GLY A 868 60.99 -9.77 2.30
N ILE A 869 60.57 -10.55 3.29
CA ILE A 869 60.36 -12.00 3.15
C ILE A 869 59.29 -12.45 4.16
N ALA A 870 58.05 -12.67 3.71
CA ALA A 870 57.12 -13.50 4.47
C ALA A 870 57.73 -14.90 4.61
N ARG A 871 57.82 -15.46 5.83
CA ARG A 871 58.38 -16.81 6.00
C ARG A 871 57.50 -17.81 5.25
N PRO A 872 58.07 -18.88 4.66
CA PRO A 872 57.28 -19.92 4.01
C PRO A 872 56.16 -20.41 4.94
N GLY A 873 54.91 -20.36 4.46
CA GLY A 873 53.73 -20.76 5.22
C GLY A 873 53.08 -19.69 6.12
N GLU A 874 53.70 -18.53 6.36
CA GLU A 874 53.05 -17.45 7.14
C GLU A 874 51.79 -16.94 6.44
N PHE A 875 51.88 -16.69 5.14
CA PHE A 875 50.73 -16.29 4.32
C PHE A 875 49.62 -17.35 4.34
N ALA A 876 49.99 -18.62 4.16
CA ALA A 876 49.06 -19.75 4.22
C ALA A 876 48.40 -19.89 5.60
N THR A 877 49.11 -19.56 6.68
CA THR A 877 48.59 -19.60 8.05
C THR A 877 47.61 -18.45 8.31
N VAL A 878 47.88 -17.25 7.79
CA VAL A 878 46.93 -16.13 7.84
C VAL A 878 45.63 -16.48 7.12
N VAL A 879 45.73 -17.06 5.92
CA VAL A 879 44.55 -17.50 5.14
C VAL A 879 43.77 -18.60 5.85
N ARG A 880 44.45 -19.53 6.55
CA ARG A 880 43.79 -20.61 7.33
C ARG A 880 43.09 -20.10 8.59
N GLN A 881 43.60 -19.04 9.22
CA GLN A 881 43.06 -18.51 10.47
C GLN A 881 41.96 -17.45 10.28
N ASP A 882 41.78 -16.90 9.07
CA ASP A 882 40.67 -16.01 8.74
C ASP A 882 39.56 -16.79 8.02
N PRO A 883 38.50 -17.22 8.72
CA PRO A 883 37.40 -17.99 8.12
C PRO A 883 36.61 -17.19 7.06
N ASN A 884 36.81 -15.87 6.96
CA ASN A 884 36.21 -15.00 5.96
C ASN A 884 37.20 -14.63 4.83
N PHE A 885 38.39 -15.22 4.78
CA PHE A 885 39.38 -14.97 3.74
C PHE A 885 39.01 -15.69 2.44
N ARG A 886 38.15 -15.06 1.63
CA ARG A 886 37.85 -15.53 0.27
C ARG A 886 38.82 -14.96 -0.75
N LEU A 887 39.51 -15.84 -1.47
CA LEU A 887 40.23 -15.49 -2.69
C LEU A 887 39.23 -15.16 -3.81
N PRO A 888 39.55 -14.24 -4.74
CA PRO A 888 38.73 -14.04 -5.91
C PRO A 888 38.65 -15.36 -6.70
N THR A 889 37.45 -15.75 -7.16
CA THR A 889 37.29 -16.90 -8.06
C THR A 889 37.97 -16.63 -9.40
N ALA A 890 38.27 -17.66 -10.20
CA ALA A 890 38.87 -17.47 -11.53
C ALA A 890 38.03 -16.55 -12.44
N SER A 891 36.70 -16.63 -12.34
CA SER A 891 35.77 -15.74 -13.04
C SER A 891 35.87 -14.29 -12.54
N GLN A 892 35.92 -14.07 -11.22
CA GLN A 892 36.12 -12.74 -10.64
C GLN A 892 37.49 -12.17 -11.01
N TRP A 893 38.54 -12.99 -10.98
CA TRP A 893 39.91 -12.61 -11.30
C TRP A 893 40.07 -12.15 -12.75
N ASN A 894 39.46 -12.88 -13.70
CA ASN A 894 39.47 -12.54 -15.12
C ASN A 894 38.65 -11.28 -15.42
N GLU A 895 37.54 -11.07 -14.72
CA GLU A 895 36.76 -9.83 -14.87
C GLU A 895 37.51 -8.62 -14.30
N PHE A 896 38.20 -8.77 -13.17
CA PHE A 896 39.07 -7.72 -12.65
C PHE A 896 40.26 -7.42 -13.59
N LYS A 897 40.87 -8.43 -14.23
CA LYS A 897 41.89 -8.22 -15.29
C LYS A 897 41.29 -7.44 -16.48
N ARG A 898 40.08 -7.80 -16.92
CA ARG A 898 39.35 -7.14 -18.01
C ARG A 898 39.01 -5.68 -17.67
N LEU A 899 38.61 -5.38 -16.44
CA LEU A 899 38.28 -4.01 -15.99
C LEU A 899 39.49 -3.08 -16.00
N GLU A 900 40.66 -3.54 -15.57
CA GLU A 900 41.89 -2.75 -15.69
C GLU A 900 42.27 -2.51 -17.16
N ALA A 901 42.07 -3.51 -18.02
CA ALA A 901 42.32 -3.38 -19.45
C ALA A 901 41.34 -2.41 -20.14
N VAL A 902 40.06 -2.40 -19.76
CA VAL A 902 39.03 -1.53 -20.32
C VAL A 902 39.12 -0.10 -19.79
N SER A 903 39.44 0.07 -18.50
CA SER A 903 39.55 1.39 -17.87
C SER A 903 40.89 2.09 -18.13
N GLY A 904 41.92 1.33 -18.52
CA GLY A 904 43.28 1.85 -18.72
C GLY A 904 43.95 2.37 -17.44
N LYS A 905 43.37 2.06 -16.27
CA LYS A 905 43.81 2.48 -14.94
C LYS A 905 43.90 1.26 -14.02
N SER A 906 44.71 1.33 -12.96
CA SER A 906 44.68 0.30 -11.92
C SER A 906 43.36 0.40 -11.15
N LEU A 907 42.84 -0.73 -10.65
CA LEU A 907 41.62 -0.76 -9.83
C LEU A 907 41.72 0.12 -8.57
N GLU A 908 42.93 0.42 -8.09
CA GLU A 908 43.14 1.35 -6.96
C GLU A 908 42.81 2.80 -7.29
N ASP A 909 42.88 3.17 -8.57
CA ASP A 909 42.64 4.52 -9.08
C ASP A 909 41.19 4.71 -9.56
N LEU A 910 40.37 3.66 -9.46
CA LEU A 910 38.94 3.68 -9.78
C LEU A 910 38.11 3.85 -8.51
N THR A 911 37.01 4.61 -8.60
CA THR A 911 36.11 4.74 -7.45
C THR A 911 35.35 3.42 -7.23
N HIS A 912 34.89 3.18 -6.00
CA HIS A 912 34.08 1.98 -5.70
C HIS A 912 32.88 1.89 -6.66
N TYR A 913 32.25 3.02 -6.97
CA TYR A 913 31.13 3.09 -7.89
C TYR A 913 31.52 2.63 -9.32
N ASP A 914 32.68 3.03 -9.83
CA ASP A 914 33.11 2.68 -11.20
C ASP A 914 33.34 1.16 -11.37
N ILE A 915 33.96 0.52 -10.38
CA ILE A 915 34.26 -0.92 -10.40
C ILE A 915 32.96 -1.74 -10.39
N PHE A 916 32.00 -1.36 -9.55
CA PHE A 916 30.74 -2.11 -9.42
C PHE A 916 29.75 -1.86 -10.56
N THR A 917 29.72 -0.65 -11.14
CA THR A 917 28.81 -0.33 -12.24
C THR A 917 29.21 -1.06 -13.52
N GLN A 918 30.51 -1.30 -13.74
CA GLN A 918 31.02 -2.02 -14.90
C GLN A 918 30.98 -3.55 -14.74
N MET A 919 30.94 -4.09 -13.51
CA MET A 919 30.87 -5.53 -13.23
C MET A 919 29.48 -6.18 -13.37
N GLY A 920 28.42 -5.41 -13.66
CA GLY A 920 27.18 -5.95 -14.23
C GLY A 920 26.47 -7.09 -13.48
N GLY A 921 26.62 -7.21 -12.15
CA GLY A 921 25.88 -8.22 -11.37
C GLY A 921 26.46 -9.64 -11.38
N LEU A 922 27.78 -9.81 -11.37
CA LEU A 922 28.39 -11.05 -10.87
C LEU A 922 27.94 -11.30 -9.42
N GLU A 923 27.37 -12.47 -9.16
CA GLU A 923 26.86 -12.88 -7.85
C GLU A 923 27.97 -12.92 -6.79
N PHE A 924 28.16 -11.81 -6.08
CA PHE A 924 28.80 -11.84 -4.77
C PHE A 924 27.78 -12.43 -3.79
N ALA A 925 27.72 -13.75 -3.70
CA ALA A 925 26.90 -14.42 -2.69
C ALA A 925 27.45 -14.09 -1.28
N ILE A 926 26.76 -13.19 -0.58
CA ILE A 926 26.96 -12.94 0.85
C ILE A 926 26.11 -13.97 1.61
N GLU A 927 26.70 -14.61 2.61
CA GLU A 927 25.98 -15.56 3.46
C GLU A 927 24.89 -14.82 4.24
N GLY A 928 23.62 -15.14 3.95
CA GLY A 928 22.44 -14.42 4.46
C GLY A 928 21.77 -13.46 3.47
N ASP A 929 22.26 -13.33 2.23
CA ASP A 929 21.54 -12.62 1.17
C ASP A 929 20.37 -13.48 0.66
N PRO A 930 19.10 -13.02 0.75
CA PRO A 930 18.00 -13.71 0.11
C PRO A 930 18.15 -13.57 -1.41
N GLN A 931 18.35 -14.70 -2.10
CA GLN A 931 18.63 -14.84 -3.55
C GLN A 931 17.62 -14.21 -4.55
N PHE A 932 16.74 -13.28 -4.15
CA PHE A 932 15.63 -12.80 -4.99
C PHE A 932 15.33 -11.30 -4.87
N VAL A 933 16.34 -10.41 -4.91
CA VAL A 933 16.12 -8.96 -5.05
C VAL A 933 16.96 -8.34 -6.19
N PRO A 934 16.33 -7.82 -7.26
CA PRO A 934 17.00 -7.13 -8.36
C PRO A 934 17.81 -5.91 -7.89
N TRP A 935 18.99 -5.66 -8.45
CA TRP A 935 19.93 -4.61 -8.03
C TRP A 935 19.30 -3.21 -7.88
N LYS A 936 18.43 -2.83 -8.82
CA LYS A 936 17.70 -1.55 -8.84
C LYS A 936 16.70 -1.38 -7.69
N GLU A 937 16.37 -2.46 -7.00
CA GLU A 937 15.40 -2.50 -5.89
C GLU A 937 16.06 -2.66 -4.52
N ARG A 938 17.39 -2.85 -4.48
CA ARG A 938 18.18 -2.83 -3.24
C ARG A 938 18.33 -1.38 -2.73
N THR A 939 18.23 -1.18 -1.41
CA THR A 939 18.42 0.14 -0.78
C THR A 939 19.87 0.60 -0.91
N GLU A 940 20.13 1.90 -0.82
CA GLU A 940 21.50 2.45 -0.93
C GLU A 940 22.43 1.86 0.13
N GLU A 941 21.94 1.67 1.36
CA GLU A 941 22.67 1.01 2.46
C GLU A 941 23.00 -0.46 2.14
N HIS A 942 22.10 -1.17 1.45
CA HIS A 942 22.29 -2.57 1.08
C HIS A 942 23.21 -2.70 -0.13
N ARG A 943 23.14 -1.76 -1.08
CA ARG A 943 24.11 -1.62 -2.18
C ARG A 943 25.48 -1.22 -1.65
N GLN A 944 25.56 -0.36 -0.64
CA GLN A 944 26.79 -0.03 0.08
C GLN A 944 27.36 -1.26 0.78
N MET A 945 26.54 -2.05 1.47
CA MET A 945 26.98 -3.28 2.13
C MET A 945 27.55 -4.30 1.13
N ILE A 946 26.89 -4.48 -0.03
CA ILE A 946 27.38 -5.37 -1.10
C ILE A 946 28.63 -4.79 -1.76
N ALA A 947 28.67 -3.47 -1.96
CA ALA A 947 29.85 -2.78 -2.45
C ALA A 947 31.03 -2.92 -1.48
N GLU A 948 30.82 -2.84 -0.16
CA GLU A 948 31.83 -3.06 0.87
C GLU A 948 32.33 -4.53 0.90
N CYS A 949 31.42 -5.50 0.71
CA CYS A 949 31.79 -6.92 0.63
C CYS A 949 32.58 -7.26 -0.65
N GLY A 950 32.15 -6.81 -1.82
CA GLY A 950 32.89 -7.03 -3.07
C GLY A 950 34.18 -6.18 -3.13
N TRP A 951 34.20 -5.03 -2.46
CA TRP A 951 35.40 -4.20 -2.30
C TRP A 951 36.47 -4.92 -1.51
N THR A 952 36.07 -5.67 -0.46
CA THR A 952 37.00 -6.51 0.29
C THR A 952 37.66 -7.58 -0.59
N VAL A 953 36.92 -8.15 -1.56
CA VAL A 953 37.47 -9.11 -2.54
C VAL A 953 38.35 -8.41 -3.59
N CYS A 954 37.95 -7.21 -4.04
CA CYS A 954 38.75 -6.38 -4.95
C CYS A 954 40.08 -5.93 -4.32
N GLN A 955 40.07 -5.54 -3.04
CA GLN A 955 41.30 -5.21 -2.29
C GLN A 955 42.23 -6.42 -2.23
N LYS A 956 41.70 -7.61 -1.96
CA LYS A 956 42.49 -8.86 -1.97
C LYS A 956 43.07 -9.17 -3.36
N TYR A 957 42.31 -8.96 -4.43
CA TYR A 957 42.79 -9.09 -5.82
C TYR A 957 43.99 -8.16 -6.09
N VAL A 958 43.83 -6.87 -5.79
CA VAL A 958 44.87 -5.85 -6.01
C VAL A 958 46.15 -6.19 -5.24
N ILE A 959 45.99 -6.59 -3.98
CA ILE A 959 47.10 -7.00 -3.10
C ILE A 959 47.83 -8.22 -3.67
N LEU A 960 47.10 -9.27 -4.07
CA LEU A 960 47.67 -10.51 -4.62
C LEU A 960 48.36 -10.27 -5.96
N ARG A 961 47.75 -9.49 -6.86
CA ARG A 961 48.33 -9.17 -8.17
C ARG A 961 49.61 -8.36 -8.04
N LYS A 962 49.67 -7.40 -7.11
CA LYS A 962 50.90 -6.64 -6.81
C LYS A 962 51.98 -7.47 -6.14
N ALA A 963 51.60 -8.46 -5.34
CA ALA A 963 52.50 -9.46 -4.79
C ALA A 963 53.01 -10.48 -5.84
N GLY A 964 52.59 -10.34 -7.11
CA GLY A 964 53.04 -11.14 -8.23
C GLY A 964 52.27 -12.44 -8.44
N PHE A 965 51.15 -12.65 -7.75
CA PHE A 965 50.30 -13.84 -7.90
C PHE A 965 49.51 -13.79 -9.21
N ASP A 966 49.61 -14.84 -10.03
CA ASP A 966 48.74 -15.04 -11.20
C ASP A 966 48.07 -16.43 -11.14
N PRO A 967 46.75 -16.53 -10.97
CA PRO A 967 46.05 -17.80 -10.92
C PRO A 967 46.25 -18.70 -12.14
N GLU A 968 46.53 -18.16 -13.33
CA GLU A 968 46.81 -19.00 -14.50
C GLU A 968 48.20 -19.66 -14.45
N ARG A 969 49.16 -19.02 -13.77
CA ARG A 969 50.53 -19.52 -13.58
C ARG A 969 50.69 -20.34 -12.30
N ASP A 970 49.98 -19.92 -11.25
CA ASP A 970 50.18 -20.36 -9.88
C ASP A 970 49.03 -21.28 -9.38
N GLY A 971 48.07 -21.68 -10.26
CA GLY A 971 47.24 -22.90 -10.10
C GLY A 971 45.71 -22.77 -10.08
N ALA A 972 45.05 -22.16 -11.07
CA ALA A 972 43.58 -22.07 -11.18
C ALA A 972 43.02 -22.04 -12.63
N GLY A 973 43.70 -22.62 -13.61
CA GLY A 973 43.23 -22.68 -15.00
C GLY A 973 42.75 -24.07 -15.42
N GLY A 974 41.43 -24.27 -15.56
CA GLY A 974 40.85 -25.49 -16.12
C GLY A 974 39.53 -25.20 -16.85
N ASN A 975 39.61 -24.98 -18.16
CA ASN A 975 38.47 -24.88 -19.09
C ASN A 975 38.49 -26.14 -19.97
N SER A 976 37.49 -27.03 -19.88
CA SER A 976 37.09 -27.88 -21.01
C SER A 976 35.63 -28.30 -20.90
N SER A 977 34.94 -28.08 -22.01
CA SER A 977 33.56 -28.41 -22.34
C SER A 977 33.24 -29.91 -22.17
N GLY A 978 32.26 -30.27 -21.33
CA GLY A 978 31.79 -31.67 -21.28
C GLY A 978 30.68 -32.02 -20.28
N GLU A 979 30.59 -31.39 -19.11
CA GLU A 979 29.78 -31.94 -18.01
C GLU A 979 28.69 -31.01 -17.49
N LYS A 980 27.81 -30.57 -18.39
CA LYS A 980 26.64 -29.73 -18.08
C LYS A 980 25.45 -30.50 -17.46
N ARG A 981 25.69 -31.61 -16.74
CA ARG A 981 24.60 -32.44 -16.18
C ARG A 981 24.85 -33.14 -14.85
N LYS A 982 25.93 -32.82 -14.13
CA LYS A 982 26.21 -33.41 -12.80
C LYS A 982 26.43 -32.41 -11.67
N ALA A 983 26.45 -31.11 -11.96
CA ALA A 983 26.69 -30.06 -10.95
C ALA A 983 25.41 -29.47 -10.31
N ASP A 984 24.23 -30.02 -10.61
CA ASP A 984 23.00 -29.79 -9.81
C ASP A 984 22.76 -30.94 -8.80
N GLU A 985 23.67 -31.93 -8.71
CA GLU A 985 23.57 -33.10 -7.82
C GLU A 985 24.75 -33.24 -6.83
N MET A 986 25.60 -32.21 -6.64
CA MET A 986 26.67 -32.22 -5.62
C MET A 986 26.57 -31.08 -4.61
#